data_AF-A0A7Y5W4Y3-F1
#
_entry.id   AF-A0A7Y5W4Y3-F1
#
_cell.length_a   1.000
_cell.length_b   1.000
_cell.length_c   1.000
_cell.angle_alpha   90.00
_cell.angle_beta   90.00
_cell.angle_gamma   90.00
#
_symmetry.space_group_name_H-M   'P 1'
#
loop_
_entity.id
_entity.type
_entity.pdbx_description
1 polymer ?
#
loop_
_entity_poly.entity_id
_entity_poly.type
_entity_poly.pdbx_seq_one_letter_code
_entity_poly.pdbx_strand_id
1 'polypeptide(L)'
;MNWHELLDPISSGRLCLTLLRSMFLRTVELGTQRTGGHRHLAPLPAAARSPSELRRRVAGVLGEPLREPLPFSCGTAVALLAIAMLLGGGVLSWPTAAQTNNAASRVDSRPPAAEAGGTDHLLPNTADANQPRRNGSGGPASPEGSPEKPRERGEWLDTLRTLTQHNQMAFVVGPRMLAELSANDAFEVVRQAWPNLQSDDVKTGLLKTFEFARNPRVLDVLDLGARDPSPEVRKYARSYLRNYAMRDFPADEHEYAAWRAKHAGQPVDRVLQENARWLVAKMKNTEPPDDQRWWIELDMMLNLGGSKSSYPKKAMYLRDAGLVQVLQSWLEAPSSGPHVKRGAAAILADLTKACLPATEPNQQAALRGAALSGLLLDKGVDRLLAGADLRESNSSGATLVGGMKAFYETDFSGADLTGSILIGRAAFQKAVFRNANLAGAVLKGDGSDFQMASFEGANLTGARLTGGGSSFQASSFVGANLTAARLQGAGPAFQCAKFDNANVSLATIRCDSVTAFQMASLNNAEFSAADLSTIDATALASCVFAPKTPPEYSVDTRFPKGFDPASKGWRQTKGEKNPRADAAAPKDTEQKPEKKPLVLRGRVADDRGKPIPGVQVVLFGGVATRWRGQETMTNTNGEYRFDPFSTGAKVFPEKGEPQFDTGVRFLHPEYVPADGNSWRDIRVPGVPGREDVLDMIMTRGGKVRGTVLDAQSGRAAAGLSLQIYNGFVDGTENGTYHTYATTAADGTFSSDPLFPGRYVIEISDQARSKIGKAVVRAGEIVALEMTTRERPDLQDPFRITGSAIGDDGQSMCYGGVGVRIPGDKHKIRQAGGGIDGTNEFHLTFGPVDRIEPSATAPFGIGTHDVELFGSNRRFGYKLLSRTPSEPLRITDDPNHLELKDGIRYIRPNQPIEFKLIFAKENQPVESRN
;
A
#
# COMPACT_ATOMS: atom_id res chain seq x y z
N MET A 1 14.12 -15.58 -5.54
CA MET A 1 15.25 -15.45 -4.59
C MET A 1 15.56 -16.85 -4.08
N ASN A 2 16.81 -17.29 -4.20
CA ASN A 2 17.23 -18.66 -3.86
C ASN A 2 17.96 -18.69 -2.51
N TRP A 3 17.69 -19.73 -1.73
CA TRP A 3 18.05 -19.91 -0.32
C TRP A 3 19.55 -20.02 0.02
N HIS A 4 20.46 -19.92 -0.96
CA HIS A 4 21.90 -20.12 -0.74
C HIS A 4 22.69 -18.87 -0.33
N GLU A 5 22.10 -17.67 -0.35
CA GLU A 5 22.78 -16.43 0.07
C GLU A 5 22.73 -16.17 1.60
N LEU A 6 22.04 -17.01 2.37
CA LEU A 6 21.84 -16.84 3.82
C LEU A 6 22.91 -17.53 4.71
N LEU A 7 23.91 -18.19 4.13
CA LEU A 7 24.94 -18.96 4.86
C LEU A 7 26.33 -18.28 4.88
N ASP A 8 26.40 -16.96 4.79
CA ASP A 8 27.65 -16.21 5.04
C ASP A 8 27.78 -15.82 6.54
N PRO A 9 28.78 -16.34 7.29
CA PRO A 9 28.97 -16.05 8.72
C PRO A 9 29.20 -14.57 9.04
N ILE A 10 29.71 -13.79 8.09
CA ILE A 10 30.06 -12.37 8.29
C ILE A 10 28.80 -11.48 8.26
N SER A 11 27.83 -11.84 7.42
CA SER A 11 26.55 -11.13 7.26
C SER A 11 25.61 -11.36 8.46
N SER A 12 25.60 -12.59 9.01
CA SER A 12 24.82 -12.96 10.20
C SER A 12 25.31 -12.26 11.49
N GLY A 13 26.61 -12.00 11.61
CA GLY A 13 27.19 -11.28 12.76
C GLY A 13 26.80 -9.80 12.83
N ARG A 14 26.74 -9.11 11.68
CA ARG A 14 26.33 -7.70 11.61
C ARG A 14 24.83 -7.50 11.88
N LEU A 15 23.99 -8.47 11.49
CA LEU A 15 22.56 -8.43 11.78
C LEU A 15 22.29 -8.62 13.28
N CYS A 16 22.96 -9.58 13.94
CA CYS A 16 22.88 -9.81 15.38
C CYS A 16 23.35 -8.60 16.21
N LEU A 17 24.46 -7.95 15.83
CA LEU A 17 24.95 -6.74 16.51
C LEU A 17 24.00 -5.54 16.36
N THR A 18 23.35 -5.41 15.20
CA THR A 18 22.39 -4.33 14.95
C THR A 18 21.08 -4.58 15.72
N LEU A 19 20.62 -5.83 15.80
CA LEU A 19 19.47 -6.23 16.60
C LEU A 19 19.72 -6.07 18.11
N LEU A 20 20.88 -6.49 18.62
CA LEU A 20 21.27 -6.28 20.02
C LEU A 20 21.37 -4.79 20.37
N ARG A 21 21.95 -3.97 19.49
CA ARG A 21 22.04 -2.52 19.67
C ARG A 21 20.67 -1.85 19.67
N SER A 22 19.76 -2.32 18.82
CA SER A 22 18.37 -1.83 18.73
C SER A 22 17.55 -2.25 19.95
N MET A 23 17.72 -3.48 20.43
CA MET A 23 17.09 -3.97 21.65
C MET A 23 17.57 -3.19 22.88
N PHE A 24 18.87 -2.93 23.00
CA PHE A 24 19.44 -2.20 24.14
C PHE A 24 19.00 -0.73 24.18
N LEU A 25 18.94 -0.06 23.02
CA LEU A 25 18.37 1.30 22.91
C LEU A 25 16.90 1.33 23.30
N ARG A 26 16.13 0.30 22.94
CA ARG A 26 14.71 0.18 23.31
C ARG A 26 14.51 -0.11 24.79
N THR A 27 15.40 -0.89 25.42
CA THR A 27 15.39 -1.12 26.88
C THR A 27 15.72 0.15 27.65
N VAL A 28 16.64 0.98 27.14
CA VAL A 28 16.98 2.29 27.73
C VAL A 28 15.84 3.30 27.56
N GLU A 29 15.19 3.35 26.39
CA GLU A 29 13.99 4.18 26.19
C GLU A 29 12.83 3.77 27.10
N LEU A 30 12.58 2.46 27.25
CA LEU A 30 11.52 1.94 28.12
C LEU A 30 11.79 2.18 29.61
N GLY A 31 13.06 2.29 30.02
CA GLY A 31 13.46 2.65 31.38
C GLY A 31 13.17 4.12 31.76
N THR A 32 13.03 5.01 30.77
CA THR A 32 12.76 6.45 31.02
C THR A 32 11.28 6.80 31.20
N GLN A 33 10.35 5.87 30.89
CA GLN A 33 8.91 6.13 30.94
C GLN A 33 8.14 5.57 32.15
N ARG A 34 8.83 5.01 33.16
CA ARG A 34 8.18 4.59 34.41
C ARG A 34 8.95 5.07 35.64
N THR A 35 8.53 6.21 36.18
CA THR A 35 8.83 6.56 37.58
C THR A 35 8.05 5.62 38.49
N GLY A 36 8.73 4.68 39.14
CA GLY A 36 8.11 3.81 40.13
C GLY A 36 8.98 2.63 40.55
N GLY A 37 9.94 2.90 41.44
CA GLY A 37 10.36 1.94 42.47
C GLY A 37 11.30 0.80 42.06
N HIS A 38 12.57 1.08 41.76
CA HIS A 38 13.67 0.17 42.12
C HIS A 38 14.94 1.01 42.37
N ARG A 39 15.27 1.23 43.66
CA ARG A 39 16.56 1.81 44.08
C ARG A 39 17.61 0.73 43.89
N HIS A 40 18.44 0.81 42.84
CA HIS A 40 19.84 0.34 42.78
C HIS A 40 20.52 0.56 41.41
N LEU A 41 19.89 1.25 40.44
CA LEU A 41 20.54 1.60 39.17
C LEU A 41 20.39 3.10 38.85
N ALA A 42 21.26 3.92 39.44
CA ALA A 42 21.66 5.25 38.97
C ALA A 42 22.99 5.62 39.67
N PRO A 43 24.00 6.23 39.01
CA PRO A 43 23.87 7.13 37.85
C PRO A 43 24.83 6.79 36.68
N LEU A 44 24.28 6.47 35.50
CA LEU A 44 25.01 6.47 34.22
C LEU A 44 24.05 6.96 33.11
N PRO A 45 23.54 8.21 33.18
CA PRO A 45 23.59 9.00 31.94
C PRO A 45 23.74 10.53 32.11
N ALA A 46 23.92 11.10 33.31
CA ALA A 46 23.74 12.54 33.49
C ALA A 46 24.91 13.46 33.06
N ALA A 47 26.03 12.95 32.50
CA ALA A 47 27.17 13.84 32.17
C ALA A 47 28.14 13.35 31.07
N ALA A 48 27.70 12.56 30.08
CA ALA A 48 28.58 12.21 28.95
C ALA A 48 28.43 13.25 27.82
N ARG A 49 29.49 14.02 27.52
CA ARG A 49 29.44 15.12 26.53
C ARG A 49 29.67 14.65 25.09
N SER A 50 29.99 13.37 24.84
CA SER A 50 30.08 12.83 23.48
C SER A 50 29.88 11.30 23.38
N PRO A 51 29.44 10.77 22.23
CA PRO A 51 29.27 9.33 21.97
C PRO A 51 30.54 8.49 22.17
N SER A 52 31.71 9.08 22.04
CA SER A 52 33.02 8.43 22.19
C SER A 52 33.35 8.12 23.66
N GLU A 53 32.86 8.94 24.59
CA GLU A 53 33.05 8.77 26.02
C GLU A 53 32.14 7.67 26.59
N LEU A 54 30.91 7.59 26.06
CA LEU A 54 29.98 6.49 26.33
C LEU A 54 30.58 5.14 25.89
N ARG A 55 31.22 5.12 24.71
CA ARG A 55 31.87 3.93 24.15
C ARG A 55 33.05 3.44 25.00
N ARG A 56 33.88 4.35 25.51
CA ARG A 56 35.01 4.06 26.41
C ARG A 56 34.57 3.42 27.74
N ARG A 57 33.48 3.92 28.34
CA ARG A 57 32.96 3.42 29.62
C ARG A 57 32.27 2.06 29.47
N VAL A 58 31.59 1.84 28.35
CA VAL A 58 30.98 0.53 28.03
C VAL A 58 32.05 -0.54 27.79
N ALA A 59 33.15 -0.21 27.09
CA ALA A 59 34.27 -1.13 26.91
C ALA A 59 34.96 -1.51 28.23
N GLY A 60 35.08 -0.57 29.17
CA GLY A 60 35.61 -0.83 30.52
C GLY A 60 34.74 -1.75 31.38
N VAL A 61 33.41 -1.70 31.22
CA VAL A 61 32.47 -2.59 31.92
C VAL A 61 32.50 -4.02 31.36
N LEU A 62 32.82 -4.18 30.08
CA LEU A 62 32.90 -5.48 29.40
C LEU A 62 34.31 -6.10 29.42
N GLY A 63 35.29 -5.43 30.02
CA GLY A 63 36.66 -5.96 30.17
C GLY A 63 37.43 -6.08 28.86
N GLU A 64 37.03 -5.39 27.79
CA GLU A 64 37.68 -5.50 26.47
C GLU A 64 38.88 -4.54 26.33
N PRO A 65 40.05 -5.01 25.85
CA PRO A 65 41.19 -4.14 25.62
C PRO A 65 41.02 -3.33 24.32
N LEU A 66 40.85 -2.02 24.46
CA LEU A 66 40.84 -1.08 23.33
C LEU A 66 42.28 -0.85 22.81
N ARG A 67 42.58 -1.33 21.60
CA ARG A 67 43.76 -0.88 20.84
C ARG A 67 43.32 0.18 19.83
N GLU A 68 43.70 1.43 20.05
CA GLU A 68 43.58 2.50 19.06
C GLU A 68 44.96 3.13 18.79
N PRO A 69 45.23 3.58 17.54
CA PRO A 69 46.43 4.34 17.21
C PRO A 69 46.39 5.75 17.84
N LEU A 70 47.56 6.29 18.16
CA LEU A 70 47.75 7.56 18.87
C LEU A 70 46.90 8.73 18.32
N PRO A 71 46.33 9.60 19.18
CA PRO A 71 45.46 10.68 18.73
C PRO A 71 46.30 11.87 18.23
N PHE A 72 46.19 12.20 16.94
CA PHE A 72 46.63 13.49 16.43
C PHE A 72 45.52 14.53 16.63
N SER A 73 45.84 15.65 17.27
CA SER A 73 44.93 16.80 17.34
C SER A 73 44.91 17.52 15.99
N CYS A 74 43.83 18.25 15.66
CA CYS A 74 43.76 19.05 14.43
C CYS A 74 44.94 20.04 14.28
N GLY A 75 45.54 20.51 15.39
CA GLY A 75 46.74 21.35 15.34
C GLY A 75 47.98 20.59 14.86
N THR A 76 48.08 19.30 15.17
CA THR A 76 49.18 18.43 14.75
C THR A 76 49.08 18.04 13.28
N ALA A 77 47.87 17.89 12.75
CA ALA A 77 47.62 17.63 11.33
C ALA A 77 47.98 18.85 10.44
N VAL A 78 47.68 20.06 10.91
CA VAL A 78 48.06 21.31 10.21
C VAL A 78 49.58 21.53 10.26
N ALA A 79 50.24 21.21 11.38
CA ALA A 79 51.70 21.26 11.48
C ALA A 79 52.39 20.23 10.55
N LEU A 80 51.85 19.01 10.43
CA LEU A 80 52.38 17.99 9.54
C LEU A 80 52.16 18.32 8.05
N LEU A 81 51.04 18.97 7.70
CA LEU A 81 50.79 19.50 6.35
C LEU A 81 51.73 20.65 6.00
N ALA A 82 52.03 21.54 6.96
CA ALA A 82 53.02 22.60 6.78
C ALA A 82 54.45 22.04 6.60
N ILE A 83 54.80 21.00 7.36
CA ILE A 83 56.09 20.29 7.23
C ILE A 83 56.17 19.54 5.89
N ALA A 84 55.09 18.89 5.44
CA ALA A 84 55.05 18.21 4.15
C ALA A 84 55.15 19.18 2.95
N MET A 85 54.59 20.38 3.05
CA MET A 85 54.76 21.42 2.03
C MET A 85 56.17 22.05 2.07
N LEU A 86 56.80 22.14 3.24
CA LEU A 86 58.19 22.59 3.39
C LEU A 86 59.22 21.53 2.94
N LEU A 87 58.87 20.24 2.99
CA LEU A 87 59.72 19.12 2.54
C LEU A 87 59.47 18.69 1.09
N GLY A 88 58.39 19.13 0.46
CA GLY A 88 58.00 18.79 -0.92
C GLY A 88 58.61 19.67 -2.02
N GLY A 89 59.43 20.67 -1.66
CA GLY A 89 60.13 21.53 -2.59
C GLY A 89 61.62 21.20 -2.68
N GLY A 90 62.01 20.20 -3.47
CA GLY A 90 63.42 20.02 -3.84
C GLY A 90 63.83 18.68 -4.43
N VAL A 91 64.13 18.69 -5.74
CA VAL A 91 65.20 17.94 -6.44
C VAL A 91 64.94 16.43 -6.67
N LEU A 92 64.57 16.02 -7.91
CA LEU A 92 65.41 15.62 -9.06
C LEU A 92 66.27 14.34 -8.88
N SER A 93 66.11 13.43 -9.86
CA SER A 93 67.05 12.41 -10.43
C SER A 93 67.06 10.98 -9.83
N TRP A 94 67.07 9.85 -10.57
CA TRP A 94 67.38 9.48 -11.97
C TRP A 94 66.76 8.08 -12.34
N PRO A 95 66.91 7.60 -13.60
CA PRO A 95 66.01 6.61 -14.22
C PRO A 95 66.60 5.20 -14.48
N THR A 96 65.71 4.20 -14.64
CA THR A 96 65.83 2.97 -15.45
C THR A 96 64.39 2.45 -15.64
N ALA A 97 63.89 2.02 -16.79
CA ALA A 97 64.48 1.10 -17.74
C ALA A 97 63.89 1.28 -19.16
N ALA A 98 64.66 0.72 -20.08
CA ALA A 98 64.49 0.71 -21.52
C ALA A 98 63.17 0.08 -22.00
N GLN A 99 62.65 0.63 -23.10
CA GLN A 99 62.33 -0.18 -24.26
C GLN A 99 62.52 0.62 -25.55
N THR A 100 63.24 -0.04 -26.45
CA THR A 100 63.80 0.39 -27.72
C THR A 100 62.73 0.77 -28.74
N ASN A 101 62.95 1.84 -29.50
CA ASN A 101 62.33 2.00 -30.81
C ASN A 101 63.39 2.27 -31.88
N ASN A 102 63.33 1.45 -32.92
CA ASN A 102 64.10 1.53 -34.14
C ASN A 102 63.84 2.86 -34.87
N ALA A 103 64.89 3.45 -35.42
CA ALA A 103 64.81 4.51 -36.42
C ALA A 103 65.71 4.17 -37.61
N ALA A 104 65.09 4.12 -38.78
CA ALA A 104 65.62 4.38 -40.13
C ALA A 104 64.47 3.98 -41.09
N SER A 105 64.01 4.76 -42.06
CA SER A 105 64.65 5.78 -42.87
C SER A 105 63.60 6.45 -43.79
N ARG A 106 64.05 7.51 -44.49
CA ARG A 106 63.52 8.11 -45.73
C ARG A 106 62.46 9.21 -45.63
N VAL A 107 62.98 10.44 -45.55
CA VAL A 107 62.91 11.48 -46.59
C VAL A 107 61.94 11.17 -47.75
N ASP A 108 60.89 11.96 -47.91
CA ASP A 108 60.74 12.76 -49.13
C ASP A 108 59.73 13.91 -48.99
N SER A 109 59.93 14.86 -49.89
CA SER A 109 59.63 16.28 -49.89
C SER A 109 58.24 16.69 -50.40
N ARG A 110 57.58 17.60 -49.65
CA ARG A 110 57.03 18.92 -50.09
C ARG A 110 55.91 18.95 -51.20
N PRO A 111 55.24 20.11 -51.46
CA PRO A 111 53.79 20.32 -51.26
C PRO A 111 53.11 20.95 -52.52
N PRO A 112 52.28 22.02 -52.47
CA PRO A 112 50.94 22.31 -51.90
C PRO A 112 49.89 22.77 -53.00
N ALA A 113 48.80 23.38 -52.55
CA ALA A 113 47.92 24.39 -53.23
C ALA A 113 46.70 23.81 -53.98
N ALA A 114 45.55 24.49 -54.16
CA ALA A 114 45.11 25.86 -53.90
C ALA A 114 43.55 25.93 -53.97
N GLU A 115 42.98 27.02 -53.43
CA GLU A 115 41.83 27.82 -53.95
C GLU A 115 40.45 27.15 -54.15
N ALA A 116 39.30 27.60 -53.64
CA ALA A 116 38.57 28.90 -53.62
C ALA A 116 37.11 28.52 -53.99
N GLY A 117 35.99 29.08 -53.53
CA GLY A 117 35.60 30.14 -52.60
C GLY A 117 34.06 30.31 -52.72
N GLY A 118 33.37 30.68 -51.62
CA GLY A 118 32.00 31.25 -51.56
C GLY A 118 30.82 30.32 -51.93
N THR A 119 29.61 30.37 -51.35
CA THR A 119 28.90 31.31 -50.46
C THR A 119 27.72 30.61 -49.78
N ASP A 120 27.26 31.19 -48.66
CA ASP A 120 25.90 31.19 -48.09
C ASP A 120 25.36 30.08 -47.14
N HIS A 121 24.93 30.60 -45.98
CA HIS A 121 23.85 30.19 -45.07
C HIS A 121 23.92 28.86 -44.29
N LEU A 122 24.45 28.90 -43.05
CA LEU A 122 24.02 28.01 -41.97
C LEU A 122 24.08 28.66 -40.56
N LEU A 123 22.89 28.78 -39.96
CA LEU A 123 22.52 28.50 -38.55
C LEU A 123 23.09 29.35 -37.38
N PRO A 124 22.21 29.90 -36.50
CA PRO A 124 22.56 30.24 -35.12
C PRO A 124 22.58 28.99 -34.22
N ASN A 125 23.59 28.94 -33.35
CA ASN A 125 23.88 27.89 -32.37
C ASN A 125 22.77 27.71 -31.31
N THR A 126 22.23 26.49 -31.20
CA THR A 126 21.49 26.00 -30.02
C THR A 126 21.85 24.54 -29.73
N ALA A 127 22.45 24.28 -28.56
CA ALA A 127 22.48 23.03 -27.79
C ALA A 127 23.27 23.36 -26.50
N ASP A 128 22.73 23.35 -25.28
CA ASP A 128 21.87 22.40 -24.56
C ASP A 128 22.52 21.01 -24.38
N ALA A 129 23.20 20.84 -23.24
CA ALA A 129 23.69 19.57 -22.73
C ALA A 129 23.85 19.66 -21.20
N ASN A 130 22.79 19.31 -20.46
CA ASN A 130 22.87 18.97 -19.04
C ASN A 130 22.45 17.51 -18.86
N GLN A 131 23.43 16.62 -18.83
CA GLN A 131 23.28 15.22 -18.38
C GLN A 131 23.52 15.14 -16.87
N PRO A 132 22.67 14.45 -16.09
CA PRO A 132 23.01 14.10 -14.71
C PRO A 132 23.79 12.77 -14.66
N ARG A 133 24.83 12.80 -13.84
CA ARG A 133 25.76 11.71 -13.51
C ARG A 133 25.06 10.59 -12.74
N ARG A 134 25.33 9.34 -13.15
CA ARG A 134 25.03 8.11 -12.39
C ARG A 134 26.00 7.98 -11.21
N ASN A 135 25.49 7.69 -10.02
CA ASN A 135 26.21 6.99 -8.96
C ASN A 135 25.34 5.82 -8.48
N GLY A 136 25.89 4.61 -8.58
CA GLY A 136 25.33 3.38 -8.03
C GLY A 136 26.29 2.76 -7.02
N SER A 137 25.72 2.04 -6.06
CA SER A 137 26.36 1.04 -5.20
C SER A 137 25.21 0.27 -4.51
N GLY A 138 25.10 -1.06 -4.47
CA GLY A 138 25.98 -2.16 -4.86
C GLY A 138 25.81 -3.30 -3.85
N GLY A 139 25.47 -4.52 -4.32
CA GLY A 139 25.64 -5.79 -3.59
C GLY A 139 24.64 -6.90 -4.03
N PRO A 140 25.01 -8.20 -3.95
CA PRO A 140 26.29 -8.85 -4.26
C PRO A 140 26.24 -9.63 -5.59
N ALA A 141 27.41 -9.99 -6.11
CA ALA A 141 27.59 -10.73 -7.36
C ALA A 141 27.43 -12.26 -7.17
N SER A 142 26.75 -12.90 -8.12
CA SER A 142 26.84 -14.34 -8.43
C SER A 142 27.38 -14.46 -9.87
N PRO A 143 28.06 -15.58 -10.20
CA PRO A 143 29.38 -15.59 -10.80
C PRO A 143 29.43 -14.99 -12.20
N GLU A 144 30.49 -14.21 -12.43
CA GLU A 144 30.86 -13.66 -13.74
C GLU A 144 31.02 -14.79 -14.75
N GLY A 145 29.95 -15.04 -15.52
CA GLY A 145 30.10 -15.47 -16.90
C GLY A 145 30.70 -14.31 -17.67
N SER A 146 31.81 -14.56 -18.36
CA SER A 146 32.44 -13.63 -19.29
C SER A 146 31.39 -12.87 -20.12
N PRO A 147 31.54 -11.56 -20.40
CA PRO A 147 30.56 -10.82 -21.18
C PRO A 147 30.40 -11.49 -22.55
N GLU A 148 29.26 -12.14 -22.77
CA GLU A 148 28.87 -12.65 -24.09
C GLU A 148 28.92 -11.46 -25.06
N LYS A 149 29.59 -11.66 -26.19
CA LYS A 149 29.68 -10.66 -27.26
C LYS A 149 28.25 -10.28 -27.70
N PRO A 150 27.96 -8.99 -27.97
CA PRO A 150 26.63 -8.58 -28.45
C PRO A 150 26.25 -9.40 -29.68
N ARG A 151 25.07 -10.04 -29.62
CA ARG A 151 24.58 -10.89 -30.71
C ARG A 151 24.32 -10.07 -31.97
N GLU A 152 24.71 -10.58 -33.12
CA GLU A 152 24.39 -9.97 -34.40
C GLU A 152 22.88 -10.08 -34.69
N ARG A 153 22.31 -9.17 -35.50
CA ARG A 153 20.85 -9.13 -35.77
C ARG A 153 20.28 -10.46 -36.28
N GLY A 154 21.07 -11.25 -37.01
CA GLY A 154 20.67 -12.58 -37.49
C GLY A 154 20.42 -13.59 -36.37
N GLU A 155 21.24 -13.59 -35.33
CA GLU A 155 21.11 -14.52 -34.20
C GLU A 155 19.85 -14.25 -33.37
N TRP A 156 19.39 -13.00 -33.34
CA TRP A 156 18.11 -12.64 -32.72
C TRP A 156 16.90 -13.18 -33.49
N LEU A 157 16.95 -13.16 -34.82
CA LEU A 157 15.88 -13.74 -35.65
C LEU A 157 15.71 -15.23 -35.38
N ASP A 158 16.82 -15.96 -35.31
CA ASP A 158 16.81 -17.39 -35.00
C ASP A 158 16.33 -17.66 -33.58
N THR A 159 16.80 -16.87 -32.61
CA THR A 159 16.33 -16.96 -31.22
C THR A 159 14.81 -16.79 -31.13
N LEU A 160 14.23 -15.76 -31.75
CA LEU A 160 12.79 -15.50 -31.72
C LEU A 160 11.98 -16.64 -32.35
N ARG A 161 12.50 -17.29 -33.40
CA ARG A 161 11.82 -18.41 -34.09
C ARG A 161 11.77 -19.69 -33.27
N THR A 162 12.70 -19.89 -32.34
CA THR A 162 12.75 -21.09 -31.49
C THR A 162 11.82 -21.03 -30.28
N LEU A 163 11.29 -19.85 -29.96
CA LEU A 163 10.43 -19.68 -28.79
C LEU A 163 9.00 -20.15 -29.07
N THR A 164 8.34 -20.61 -28.02
CA THR A 164 6.93 -21.01 -28.08
C THR A 164 6.06 -20.37 -26.99
N GLN A 165 6.66 -19.84 -25.91
CA GLN A 165 5.94 -19.38 -24.73
C GLN A 165 5.92 -17.87 -24.52
N HIS A 166 4.77 -17.35 -24.09
CA HIS A 166 4.53 -15.93 -23.80
C HIS A 166 5.47 -15.39 -22.73
N ASN A 167 5.55 -16.04 -21.56
CA ASN A 167 6.30 -15.52 -20.42
C ASN A 167 7.81 -15.51 -20.67
N GLN A 168 8.32 -16.52 -21.38
CA GLN A 168 9.72 -16.60 -21.77
C GLN A 168 10.08 -15.44 -22.72
N MET A 169 9.21 -15.14 -23.69
CA MET A 169 9.38 -13.99 -24.57
C MET A 169 9.28 -12.68 -23.78
N ALA A 170 8.20 -12.49 -23.01
CA ALA A 170 7.89 -11.23 -22.35
C ALA A 170 8.90 -10.81 -21.27
N PHE A 171 9.42 -11.77 -20.49
CA PHE A 171 10.17 -11.48 -19.26
C PHE A 171 11.62 -11.97 -19.27
N VAL A 172 12.03 -12.78 -20.25
CA VAL A 172 13.41 -13.31 -20.33
C VAL A 172 14.10 -12.83 -21.60
N VAL A 173 13.59 -13.22 -22.78
CA VAL A 173 14.27 -12.93 -24.05
C VAL A 173 14.06 -11.49 -24.48
N GLY A 174 12.83 -10.98 -24.37
CA GLY A 174 12.47 -9.62 -24.76
C GLY A 174 13.27 -8.53 -24.04
N PRO A 175 13.35 -8.55 -22.69
CA PRO A 175 14.16 -7.58 -21.95
C PRO A 175 15.65 -7.62 -22.32
N ARG A 176 16.21 -8.80 -22.61
CA ARG A 176 17.59 -8.93 -23.10
C ARG A 176 17.76 -8.29 -24.48
N MET A 177 16.86 -8.60 -25.41
CA MET A 177 16.87 -8.02 -26.76
C MET A 177 16.81 -6.49 -26.71
N LEU A 178 15.95 -5.92 -25.86
CA LEU A 178 15.83 -4.46 -25.70
C LEU A 178 17.01 -3.82 -24.95
N ALA A 179 17.79 -4.60 -24.20
CA ALA A 179 19.00 -4.12 -23.55
C ALA A 179 20.21 -4.11 -24.50
N GLU A 180 20.23 -5.02 -25.48
CA GLU A 180 21.35 -5.20 -26.41
C GLU A 180 21.16 -4.46 -27.74
N LEU A 181 19.93 -4.13 -28.13
CA LEU A 181 19.61 -3.46 -29.40
C LEU A 181 19.06 -2.04 -29.21
N SER A 182 19.32 -1.18 -30.19
CA SER A 182 18.63 0.11 -30.30
C SER A 182 17.12 -0.12 -30.50
N ALA A 183 16.29 0.87 -30.19
CA ALA A 183 14.84 0.76 -30.39
C ALA A 183 14.46 0.44 -31.85
N ASN A 184 15.19 1.04 -32.81
CA ASN A 184 14.99 0.80 -34.24
C ASN A 184 15.46 -0.61 -34.64
N ASP A 185 16.60 -1.05 -34.14
CA ASP A 185 17.17 -2.35 -34.45
C ASP A 185 16.31 -3.48 -33.89
N ALA A 186 15.85 -3.34 -32.65
CA ALA A 186 14.91 -4.24 -32.01
C ALA A 186 13.60 -4.32 -32.81
N PHE A 187 13.06 -3.18 -33.24
CA PHE A 187 11.87 -3.17 -34.09
C PHE A 187 12.12 -3.86 -35.43
N GLU A 188 13.25 -3.63 -36.09
CA GLU A 188 13.56 -4.28 -37.38
C GLU A 188 13.71 -5.80 -37.25
N VAL A 189 14.34 -6.28 -36.17
CA VAL A 189 14.39 -7.71 -35.85
C VAL A 189 12.98 -8.26 -35.69
N VAL A 190 12.13 -7.60 -34.91
CA VAL A 190 10.74 -8.03 -34.69
C VAL A 190 9.94 -8.01 -35.99
N ARG A 191 10.03 -6.94 -36.78
CA ARG A 191 9.34 -6.78 -38.06
C ARG A 191 9.71 -7.88 -39.05
N GLN A 192 10.98 -8.27 -39.10
CA GLN A 192 11.47 -9.34 -39.96
C GLN A 192 11.09 -10.74 -39.46
N ALA A 193 11.10 -10.94 -38.14
CA ALA A 193 10.68 -12.21 -37.54
C ALA A 193 9.17 -12.43 -37.64
N TRP A 194 8.36 -11.38 -37.47
CA TRP A 194 6.91 -11.42 -37.26
C TRP A 194 6.14 -12.36 -38.21
N PRO A 195 6.33 -12.31 -39.55
CA PRO A 195 5.57 -13.15 -40.47
C PRO A 195 5.86 -14.64 -40.33
N ASN A 196 6.99 -15.00 -39.72
CA ASN A 196 7.48 -16.37 -39.61
C ASN A 196 7.29 -16.95 -38.19
N LEU A 197 6.80 -16.16 -37.23
CA LEU A 197 6.52 -16.64 -35.88
C LEU A 197 5.25 -17.50 -35.88
N GLN A 198 5.41 -18.78 -35.54
CA GLN A 198 4.31 -19.76 -35.54
C GLN A 198 3.44 -19.70 -34.27
N SER A 199 3.96 -19.14 -33.17
CA SER A 199 3.28 -19.10 -31.88
C SER A 199 2.67 -17.72 -31.61
N ASP A 200 1.35 -17.69 -31.44
CA ASP A 200 0.60 -16.50 -30.99
C ASP A 200 1.04 -16.04 -29.60
N ASP A 201 1.46 -16.97 -28.73
CA ASP A 201 2.02 -16.68 -27.41
C ASP A 201 3.32 -15.86 -27.51
N VAL A 202 4.18 -16.18 -28.49
CA VAL A 202 5.41 -15.41 -28.71
C VAL A 202 5.10 -14.02 -29.24
N LYS A 203 4.15 -13.90 -30.17
CA LYS A 203 3.69 -12.61 -30.70
C LYS A 203 3.11 -11.73 -29.59
N THR A 204 2.20 -12.25 -28.77
CA THR A 204 1.64 -11.51 -27.63
C THR A 204 2.69 -11.17 -26.57
N GLY A 205 3.68 -12.05 -26.36
CA GLY A 205 4.84 -11.79 -25.52
C GLY A 205 5.67 -10.61 -26.02
N LEU A 206 5.92 -10.53 -27.33
CA LEU A 206 6.61 -9.40 -27.99
C LEU A 206 5.86 -8.07 -27.82
N LEU A 207 4.54 -8.07 -28.02
CA LEU A 207 3.71 -6.88 -27.79
C LEU A 207 3.90 -6.35 -26.37
N LYS A 208 3.84 -7.25 -25.38
CA LYS A 208 4.00 -6.92 -23.96
C LYS A 208 5.42 -6.45 -23.62
N THR A 209 6.45 -7.04 -24.22
CA THR A 209 7.84 -6.63 -24.04
C THR A 209 8.03 -5.14 -24.38
N PHE A 210 7.57 -4.72 -25.56
CA PHE A 210 7.73 -3.33 -26.01
C PHE A 210 6.88 -2.36 -25.18
N GLU A 211 5.68 -2.79 -24.78
CA GLU A 211 4.79 -2.02 -23.91
C GLU A 211 5.42 -1.75 -22.54
N PHE A 212 5.86 -2.80 -21.85
CA PHE A 212 6.38 -2.69 -20.49
C PHE A 212 7.73 -1.98 -20.44
N ALA A 213 8.50 -2.06 -21.52
CA ALA A 213 9.74 -1.31 -21.67
C ALA A 213 9.51 0.16 -22.06
N ARG A 214 8.27 0.56 -22.39
CA ARG A 214 7.92 1.90 -22.92
C ARG A 214 8.82 2.26 -24.10
N ASN A 215 9.01 1.29 -24.98
CA ASN A 215 9.95 1.39 -26.08
C ASN A 215 9.47 2.47 -27.09
N PRO A 216 10.37 3.31 -27.64
CA PRO A 216 10.00 4.32 -28.64
C PRO A 216 9.26 3.79 -29.87
N ARG A 217 9.45 2.52 -30.23
CA ARG A 217 8.80 1.83 -31.37
C ARG A 217 7.57 1.01 -30.97
N VAL A 218 7.06 1.17 -29.75
CA VAL A 218 5.93 0.38 -29.24
C VAL A 218 4.70 0.44 -30.15
N LEU A 219 4.35 1.62 -30.69
CA LEU A 219 3.20 1.79 -31.57
C LEU A 219 3.37 1.04 -32.91
N ASP A 220 4.60 0.85 -33.39
CA ASP A 220 4.85 0.11 -34.62
C ASP A 220 4.76 -1.40 -34.39
N VAL A 221 5.22 -1.88 -33.23
CA VAL A 221 5.05 -3.29 -32.84
C VAL A 221 3.58 -3.63 -32.58
N LEU A 222 2.84 -2.73 -31.92
CA LEU A 222 1.40 -2.87 -31.73
C LEU A 222 0.63 -2.85 -33.07
N ASP A 223 1.11 -2.13 -34.08
CA ASP A 223 0.54 -2.14 -35.44
C ASP A 223 0.72 -3.50 -36.15
N LEU A 224 1.86 -4.17 -35.94
CA LEU A 224 2.04 -5.56 -36.42
C LEU A 224 1.00 -6.51 -35.81
N GLY A 225 0.77 -6.39 -34.49
CA GLY A 225 -0.22 -7.20 -33.79
C GLY A 225 -1.66 -6.87 -34.15
N ALA A 226 -1.98 -5.58 -34.33
CA ALA A 226 -3.33 -5.14 -34.65
C ALA A 226 -3.80 -5.59 -36.04
N ARG A 227 -2.86 -5.83 -36.96
CA ARG A 227 -3.10 -6.34 -38.33
C ARG A 227 -2.78 -7.83 -38.48
N ASP A 228 -2.46 -8.52 -37.39
CA ASP A 228 -2.09 -9.94 -37.45
C ASP A 228 -3.27 -10.80 -37.92
N PRO A 229 -3.07 -11.87 -38.70
CA PRO A 229 -4.15 -12.78 -39.07
C PRO A 229 -4.82 -13.47 -37.88
N SER A 230 -4.12 -13.66 -36.75
CA SER A 230 -4.71 -14.25 -35.53
C SER A 230 -5.66 -13.29 -34.80
N PRO A 231 -6.94 -13.67 -34.58
CA PRO A 231 -7.88 -12.87 -33.80
C PRO A 231 -7.41 -12.60 -32.36
N GLU A 232 -6.74 -13.57 -31.74
CA GLU A 232 -6.25 -13.45 -30.36
C GLU A 232 -5.10 -12.43 -30.28
N VAL A 233 -4.17 -12.46 -31.24
CA VAL A 233 -3.08 -11.47 -31.33
C VAL A 233 -3.63 -10.06 -31.58
N ARG A 234 -4.64 -9.91 -32.47
CA ARG A 234 -5.29 -8.62 -32.72
C ARG A 234 -5.97 -8.08 -31.46
N LYS A 235 -6.74 -8.92 -30.76
CA LYS A 235 -7.41 -8.55 -29.51
C LYS A 235 -6.40 -8.09 -28.46
N TYR A 236 -5.30 -8.82 -28.31
CA TYR A 236 -4.23 -8.50 -27.37
C TYR A 236 -3.55 -7.17 -27.71
N ALA A 237 -3.19 -6.95 -28.98
CA ALA A 237 -2.59 -5.71 -29.46
C ALA A 237 -3.51 -4.50 -29.23
N ARG A 238 -4.80 -4.65 -29.57
CA ARG A 238 -5.81 -3.60 -29.40
C ARG A 238 -6.01 -3.22 -27.93
N SER A 239 -5.89 -4.17 -27.00
CA SER A 239 -5.95 -3.90 -25.56
C SER A 239 -4.85 -2.94 -25.07
N TYR A 240 -3.63 -3.06 -25.61
CA TYR A 240 -2.54 -2.13 -25.31
C TYR A 240 -2.67 -0.83 -26.11
N LEU A 241 -3.09 -0.89 -27.38
CA LEU A 241 -3.33 0.31 -28.19
C LEU A 241 -4.33 1.25 -27.54
N ARG A 242 -5.35 0.71 -26.86
CA ARG A 242 -6.33 1.49 -26.09
C ARG A 242 -5.66 2.48 -25.12
N ASN A 243 -4.53 2.11 -24.50
CA ASN A 243 -3.78 2.97 -23.58
C ASN A 243 -3.17 4.21 -24.25
N TYR A 244 -2.90 4.15 -25.57
CA TYR A 244 -2.28 5.24 -26.34
C TYR A 244 -3.28 6.02 -27.16
N ALA A 245 -4.23 5.30 -27.77
CA ALA A 245 -5.27 5.89 -28.60
C ALA A 245 -6.38 6.55 -27.77
N MET A 246 -6.48 6.19 -26.48
CA MET A 246 -7.50 6.67 -25.54
C MET A 246 -8.93 6.48 -26.07
N ARG A 247 -9.12 5.39 -26.80
CA ARG A 247 -10.37 4.94 -27.41
C ARG A 247 -10.28 3.46 -27.72
N ASP A 248 -11.43 2.82 -27.84
CA ASP A 248 -11.54 1.50 -28.46
C ASP A 248 -11.69 1.64 -29.97
N PHE A 249 -11.13 0.67 -30.71
CA PHE A 249 -11.35 0.54 -32.15
C PHE A 249 -12.30 -0.64 -32.39
N PRO A 250 -13.47 -0.42 -33.03
CA PRO A 250 -14.39 -1.50 -33.39
C PRO A 250 -13.73 -2.50 -34.33
N ALA A 251 -14.39 -3.64 -34.59
CA ALA A 251 -13.88 -4.67 -35.47
C ALA A 251 -13.62 -4.17 -36.92
N ASP A 252 -14.19 -3.03 -37.31
CA ASP A 252 -13.90 -2.37 -38.57
C ASP A 252 -12.45 -1.85 -38.61
N GLU A 253 -11.68 -2.39 -39.54
CA GLU A 253 -10.28 -2.02 -39.79
C GLU A 253 -10.12 -0.57 -40.25
N HIS A 254 -11.16 0.08 -40.81
CA HIS A 254 -11.04 1.44 -41.38
C HIS A 254 -10.72 2.51 -40.35
N GLU A 255 -11.38 2.51 -39.20
CA GLU A 255 -11.14 3.52 -38.15
C GLU A 255 -9.74 3.40 -37.57
N TYR A 256 -9.28 2.16 -37.36
CA TYR A 256 -7.93 1.89 -36.91
C TYR A 256 -6.89 2.29 -37.96
N ALA A 257 -7.10 1.94 -39.23
CA ALA A 257 -6.20 2.27 -40.32
C ALA A 257 -6.06 3.80 -40.51
N ALA A 258 -7.17 4.55 -40.44
CA ALA A 258 -7.16 6.00 -40.49
C ALA A 258 -6.42 6.61 -39.29
N TRP A 259 -6.68 6.11 -38.08
CA TRP A 259 -5.94 6.53 -36.88
C TRP A 259 -4.45 6.28 -37.02
N ARG A 260 -4.07 5.10 -37.50
CA ARG A 260 -2.68 4.70 -37.66
C ARG A 260 -1.98 5.53 -38.73
N ALA A 261 -2.62 5.78 -39.87
CA ALA A 261 -2.08 6.62 -40.93
C ALA A 261 -1.77 8.04 -40.43
N LYS A 262 -2.61 8.59 -39.54
CA LYS A 262 -2.38 9.91 -38.94
C LYS A 262 -1.16 9.95 -38.00
N HIS A 263 -0.91 8.89 -37.24
CA HIS A 263 0.10 8.87 -36.16
C HIS A 263 1.38 8.09 -36.51
N ALA A 264 1.47 7.52 -37.72
CA ALA A 264 2.64 6.79 -38.19
C ALA A 264 3.91 7.66 -38.15
N GLY A 265 4.99 7.11 -37.60
CA GLY A 265 6.29 7.80 -37.48
C GLY A 265 6.36 8.92 -36.43
N GLN A 266 5.26 9.23 -35.73
CA GLN A 266 5.28 10.25 -34.68
C GLN A 266 5.85 9.71 -33.36
N PRO A 267 6.54 10.56 -32.56
CA PRO A 267 6.95 10.18 -31.20
C PRO A 267 5.74 9.87 -30.32
N VAL A 268 5.85 8.85 -29.46
CA VAL A 268 4.77 8.42 -28.56
C VAL A 268 4.21 9.57 -27.71
N ASP A 269 5.07 10.47 -27.23
CA ASP A 269 4.67 11.66 -26.47
C ASP A 269 3.69 12.57 -27.26
N ARG A 270 3.91 12.75 -28.58
CA ARG A 270 3.01 13.52 -29.44
C ARG A 270 1.67 12.81 -29.64
N VAL A 271 1.70 11.51 -29.89
CA VAL A 271 0.49 10.69 -30.06
C VAL A 271 -0.38 10.72 -28.80
N LEU A 272 0.22 10.61 -27.61
CA LEU A 272 -0.51 10.70 -26.34
C LEU A 272 -1.11 12.09 -26.11
N GLN A 273 -0.38 13.17 -26.41
CA GLN A 273 -0.89 14.54 -26.32
C GLN A 273 -2.11 14.76 -27.23
N GLU A 274 -2.05 14.31 -28.48
CA GLU A 274 -3.15 14.48 -29.43
C GLU A 274 -4.38 13.66 -29.04
N ASN A 275 -4.20 12.41 -28.62
CA ASN A 275 -5.32 11.56 -28.21
C ASN A 275 -5.94 12.03 -26.88
N ALA A 276 -5.14 12.60 -25.96
CA ALA A 276 -5.66 13.26 -24.75
C ALA A 276 -6.57 14.44 -25.09
N ARG A 277 -6.15 15.31 -26.02
CA ARG A 277 -6.98 16.43 -26.51
C ARG A 277 -8.26 15.94 -27.17
N TRP A 278 -8.17 14.90 -28.00
CA TRP A 278 -9.35 14.30 -28.63
C TRP A 278 -10.34 13.76 -27.60
N LEU A 279 -9.86 13.01 -26.60
CA LEU A 279 -10.70 12.43 -25.56
C LEU A 279 -11.39 13.52 -24.75
N VAL A 280 -10.64 14.53 -24.29
CA VAL A 280 -11.21 15.63 -23.49
C VAL A 280 -12.22 16.44 -24.32
N ALA A 281 -11.95 16.70 -25.60
CA ALA A 281 -12.91 17.38 -26.47
C ALA A 281 -14.20 16.55 -26.66
N LYS A 282 -14.09 15.23 -26.78
CA LYS A 282 -15.25 14.32 -26.84
C LYS A 282 -16.04 14.37 -25.54
N MET A 283 -15.38 14.27 -24.39
CA MET A 283 -16.03 14.31 -23.08
C MET A 283 -16.71 15.66 -22.80
N LYS A 284 -16.11 16.79 -23.19
CA LYS A 284 -16.74 18.13 -23.06
C LYS A 284 -18.12 18.22 -23.72
N ASN A 285 -18.32 17.48 -24.80
CA ASN A 285 -19.54 17.52 -25.61
C ASN A 285 -20.49 16.33 -25.36
N THR A 286 -20.23 15.53 -24.33
CA THR A 286 -21.02 14.32 -24.03
C THR A 286 -21.52 14.38 -22.59
N GLU A 287 -22.80 14.08 -22.37
CA GLU A 287 -23.31 13.92 -21.00
C GLU A 287 -22.72 12.66 -20.35
N PRO A 288 -22.26 12.73 -19.08
CA PRO A 288 -21.68 11.58 -18.41
C PRO A 288 -22.76 10.55 -18.08
N PRO A 289 -22.60 9.28 -18.49
CA PRO A 289 -23.58 8.25 -18.14
C PRO A 289 -23.47 7.91 -16.66
N ASP A 290 -24.63 7.76 -16.00
CA ASP A 290 -24.72 7.27 -14.63
C ASP A 290 -24.67 5.74 -14.57
N ASP A 291 -23.67 5.15 -15.24
CA ASP A 291 -23.44 3.71 -15.34
C ASP A 291 -22.06 3.36 -14.80
N GLN A 292 -22.02 2.52 -13.76
CA GLN A 292 -20.78 2.05 -13.14
C GLN A 292 -19.82 1.37 -14.14
N ARG A 293 -20.32 0.61 -15.12
CA ARG A 293 -19.48 -0.09 -16.10
C ARG A 293 -18.70 0.91 -16.94
N TRP A 294 -19.35 1.97 -17.39
CA TRP A 294 -18.72 3.00 -18.21
C TRP A 294 -17.53 3.65 -17.49
N TRP A 295 -17.67 3.93 -16.19
CA TRP A 295 -16.60 4.54 -15.39
C TRP A 295 -15.40 3.62 -15.16
N ILE A 296 -15.65 2.31 -14.97
CA ILE A 296 -14.58 1.31 -14.87
C ILE A 296 -13.80 1.23 -16.19
N GLU A 297 -14.52 1.22 -17.31
CA GLU A 297 -13.90 1.18 -18.64
C GLU A 297 -13.09 2.45 -18.93
N LEU A 298 -13.59 3.63 -18.54
CA LEU A 298 -12.84 4.87 -18.65
C LEU A 298 -11.56 4.82 -17.80
N ASP A 299 -11.65 4.40 -16.55
CA ASP A 299 -10.50 4.30 -15.66
C ASP A 299 -9.42 3.33 -16.19
N MET A 300 -9.83 2.14 -16.63
CA MET A 300 -8.94 1.16 -17.25
C MET A 300 -8.26 1.70 -18.52
N MET A 301 -8.97 2.46 -19.35
CA MET A 301 -8.43 3.09 -20.55
C MET A 301 -7.38 4.17 -20.23
N LEU A 302 -7.64 4.98 -19.20
CA LEU A 302 -6.71 6.01 -18.77
C LEU A 302 -5.45 5.36 -18.15
N ASN A 303 -5.64 4.31 -17.33
CA ASN A 303 -4.57 3.56 -16.65
C ASN A 303 -3.60 4.50 -15.92
N LEU A 304 -4.14 5.29 -14.97
CA LEU A 304 -3.40 6.31 -14.21
C LEU A 304 -2.71 5.75 -12.96
N GLY A 305 -3.05 4.52 -12.54
CA GLY A 305 -2.63 3.89 -11.29
C GLY A 305 -1.14 3.52 -11.15
N GLY A 306 -0.24 4.01 -12.01
CA GLY A 306 1.20 3.82 -11.86
C GLY A 306 1.72 2.39 -12.09
N SER A 307 0.97 1.57 -12.82
CA SER A 307 1.36 0.22 -13.22
C SER A 307 2.57 0.22 -14.18
N LYS A 308 3.22 -0.93 -14.40
CA LYS A 308 4.34 -1.05 -15.35
C LYS A 308 3.97 -0.64 -16.79
N SER A 309 2.69 -0.78 -17.18
CA SER A 309 2.15 -0.34 -18.47
C SER A 309 1.68 1.13 -18.49
N SER A 310 1.71 1.84 -17.36
CA SER A 310 1.37 3.27 -17.31
C SER A 310 2.49 4.11 -17.93
N TYR A 311 2.14 5.03 -18.84
CA TYR A 311 3.09 6.00 -19.39
C TYR A 311 3.26 7.20 -18.44
N PRO A 312 4.48 7.54 -17.97
CA PRO A 312 4.69 8.53 -16.90
C PRO A 312 4.08 9.90 -17.15
N LYS A 313 4.10 10.37 -18.41
CA LYS A 313 3.59 11.69 -18.77
C LYS A 313 2.11 11.71 -19.17
N LYS A 314 1.44 10.55 -19.21
CA LYS A 314 0.05 10.46 -19.69
C LYS A 314 -0.91 11.29 -18.84
N ALA A 315 -0.79 11.20 -17.52
CA ALA A 315 -1.58 12.00 -16.58
C ALA A 315 -1.41 13.51 -16.83
N MET A 316 -0.17 13.95 -17.04
CA MET A 316 0.16 15.34 -17.38
C MET A 316 -0.53 15.78 -18.67
N TYR A 317 -0.49 14.96 -19.73
CA TYR A 317 -1.15 15.30 -21.00
C TYR A 317 -2.68 15.37 -20.90
N LEU A 318 -3.30 14.50 -20.12
CA LEU A 318 -4.75 14.53 -19.85
C LEU A 318 -5.15 15.77 -19.06
N ARG A 319 -4.35 16.13 -18.05
CA ARG A 319 -4.52 17.38 -17.29
C ARG A 319 -4.41 18.60 -18.21
N ASP A 320 -3.33 18.67 -19.01
CA ASP A 320 -3.07 19.81 -19.90
C ASP A 320 -4.10 19.92 -21.04
N ALA A 321 -4.70 18.80 -21.45
CA ALA A 321 -5.84 18.77 -22.37
C ALA A 321 -7.14 19.30 -21.74
N GLY A 322 -7.19 19.42 -20.41
CA GLY A 322 -8.30 19.99 -19.66
C GLY A 322 -9.26 18.96 -19.04
N LEU A 323 -8.79 17.73 -18.78
CA LEU A 323 -9.63 16.68 -18.20
C LEU A 323 -10.13 17.05 -16.80
N VAL A 324 -9.32 17.74 -15.99
CA VAL A 324 -9.67 18.19 -14.64
C VAL A 324 -10.95 19.03 -14.67
N GLN A 325 -11.01 20.01 -15.56
CA GLN A 325 -12.15 20.93 -15.67
C GLN A 325 -13.43 20.20 -16.10
N VAL A 326 -13.32 19.21 -16.99
CA VAL A 326 -14.47 18.38 -17.40
C VAL A 326 -15.00 17.60 -16.21
N LEU A 327 -14.14 16.87 -15.50
CA LEU A 327 -14.54 16.05 -14.36
C LEU A 327 -15.11 16.90 -13.21
N GLN A 328 -14.53 18.07 -12.94
CA GLN A 328 -15.05 19.02 -11.95
C GLN A 328 -16.43 19.54 -12.33
N SER A 329 -16.64 19.94 -13.60
CA SER A 329 -17.95 20.41 -14.07
C SER A 329 -19.05 19.35 -13.88
N TRP A 330 -18.72 18.08 -14.07
CA TRP A 330 -19.64 16.97 -13.84
C TRP A 330 -19.86 16.68 -12.35
N LEU A 331 -18.85 16.86 -11.50
CA LEU A 331 -18.99 16.73 -10.04
C LEU A 331 -19.93 17.80 -9.45
N GLU A 332 -19.82 19.03 -9.96
CA GLU A 332 -20.55 20.21 -9.47
C GLU A 332 -21.98 20.31 -10.05
N ALA A 333 -22.24 19.66 -11.19
CA ALA A 333 -23.57 19.66 -11.80
C ALA A 333 -24.63 19.06 -10.85
N PRO A 334 -25.70 19.82 -10.52
CA PRO A 334 -26.75 19.34 -9.60
C PRO A 334 -27.46 18.08 -10.10
N SER A 335 -27.54 17.90 -11.42
CA SER A 335 -28.15 16.76 -12.11
C SER A 335 -27.31 15.48 -12.10
N SER A 336 -26.06 15.53 -11.64
CA SER A 336 -25.17 14.37 -11.69
C SER A 336 -25.56 13.27 -10.71
N GLY A 337 -25.74 12.07 -11.25
CA GLY A 337 -26.04 10.85 -10.51
C GLY A 337 -24.86 10.34 -9.66
N PRO A 338 -25.12 9.37 -8.77
CA PRO A 338 -24.14 8.86 -7.81
C PRO A 338 -22.94 8.15 -8.47
N HIS A 339 -23.06 7.56 -9.66
CA HIS A 339 -21.94 6.96 -10.36
C HIS A 339 -21.07 8.01 -11.03
N VAL A 340 -21.68 9.05 -11.62
CA VAL A 340 -20.96 10.20 -12.17
C VAL A 340 -20.08 10.87 -11.11
N LYS A 341 -20.66 11.17 -9.94
CA LYS A 341 -19.92 11.80 -8.83
C LYS A 341 -18.78 10.93 -8.32
N ARG A 342 -19.01 9.62 -8.14
CA ARG A 342 -17.97 8.69 -7.68
C ARG A 342 -16.87 8.49 -8.70
N GLY A 343 -17.22 8.27 -9.96
CA GLY A 343 -16.27 8.02 -11.04
C GLY A 343 -15.41 9.24 -11.34
N ALA A 344 -16.02 10.42 -11.43
CA ALA A 344 -15.28 11.67 -11.62
C ALA A 344 -14.34 11.96 -10.46
N ALA A 345 -14.77 11.73 -9.21
CA ALA A 345 -13.91 11.89 -8.04
C ALA A 345 -12.72 10.92 -8.03
N ALA A 346 -12.95 9.64 -8.37
CA ALA A 346 -11.90 8.63 -8.41
C ALA A 346 -10.84 8.95 -9.47
N ILE A 347 -11.25 9.26 -10.70
CA ILE A 347 -10.32 9.60 -11.78
C ILE A 347 -9.59 10.91 -11.46
N LEU A 348 -10.25 11.89 -10.85
CA LEU A 348 -9.60 13.13 -10.42
C LEU A 348 -8.52 12.86 -9.35
N ALA A 349 -8.79 11.95 -8.41
CA ALA A 349 -7.81 11.54 -7.40
C ALA A 349 -6.60 10.84 -8.04
N ASP A 350 -6.83 9.89 -8.95
CA ASP A 350 -5.75 9.17 -9.64
C ASP A 350 -4.96 10.07 -10.59
N LEU A 351 -5.63 10.97 -11.30
CA LEU A 351 -4.98 11.98 -12.15
C LEU A 351 -4.10 12.91 -11.32
N THR A 352 -4.59 13.33 -10.15
CA THR A 352 -3.81 14.17 -9.24
C THR A 352 -2.61 13.40 -8.72
N LYS A 353 -2.81 12.18 -8.21
CA LYS A 353 -1.74 11.30 -7.71
C LYS A 353 -0.66 11.04 -8.77
N ALA A 354 -1.06 10.77 -10.00
CA ALA A 354 -0.14 10.52 -11.11
C ALA A 354 0.59 11.78 -11.60
N CYS A 355 0.05 12.98 -11.32
CA CYS A 355 0.73 14.26 -11.58
C CYS A 355 1.67 14.69 -10.44
N LEU A 356 1.63 14.02 -9.28
CA LEU A 356 2.59 14.27 -8.21
C LEU A 356 3.96 13.72 -8.62
N PRO A 357 5.06 14.43 -8.34
CA PRO A 357 6.40 13.89 -8.57
C PRO A 357 6.56 12.59 -7.77
N ALA A 358 7.18 11.57 -8.37
CA ALA A 358 7.53 10.34 -7.67
C ALA A 358 8.58 10.68 -6.60
N THR A 359 8.14 10.97 -5.38
CA THR A 359 9.03 11.26 -4.27
C THR A 359 9.40 9.96 -3.56
N GLU A 360 10.70 9.74 -3.36
CA GLU A 360 11.19 8.78 -2.37
C GLU A 360 10.58 9.10 -0.99
N PRO A 361 10.35 8.11 -0.10
CA PRO A 361 9.67 8.30 1.19
C PRO A 361 10.25 9.37 2.14
N ASN A 362 11.38 9.99 1.79
CA ASN A 362 12.10 10.99 2.58
C ASN A 362 12.42 12.29 1.82
N GLN A 363 11.88 12.51 0.61
CA GLN A 363 12.03 13.79 -0.09
C GLN A 363 10.77 14.64 0.06
N GLN A 364 10.93 15.87 0.53
CA GLN A 364 9.89 16.89 0.59
C GLN A 364 9.29 17.08 -0.81
N ALA A 365 7.96 16.98 -0.94
CA ALA A 365 7.30 17.22 -2.20
C ALA A 365 7.38 18.71 -2.57
N ALA A 366 8.01 19.04 -3.70
CA ALA A 366 8.01 20.39 -4.25
C ALA A 366 6.73 20.60 -5.08
N LEU A 367 5.71 21.18 -4.44
CA LEU A 367 4.36 21.41 -4.97
C LEU A 367 4.04 22.92 -5.08
N ARG A 368 5.07 23.75 -5.20
CA ARG A 368 4.94 25.20 -5.36
C ARG A 368 4.04 25.53 -6.56
N GLY A 369 3.03 26.37 -6.34
CA GLY A 369 2.08 26.75 -7.38
C GLY A 369 1.10 25.66 -7.84
N ALA A 370 1.05 24.50 -7.16
CA ALA A 370 0.14 23.42 -7.53
C ALA A 370 -1.33 23.81 -7.35
N ALA A 371 -2.20 23.32 -8.23
CA ALA A 371 -3.66 23.40 -8.07
C ALA A 371 -4.16 22.14 -7.37
N LEU A 372 -4.59 22.26 -6.11
CA LEU A 372 -5.04 21.17 -5.25
C LEU A 372 -6.53 21.30 -4.87
N SER A 373 -7.28 22.18 -5.54
CA SER A 373 -8.72 22.36 -5.37
C SER A 373 -9.48 21.05 -5.61
N GLY A 374 -10.38 20.67 -4.69
CA GLY A 374 -11.21 19.47 -4.80
C GLY A 374 -10.51 18.14 -4.44
N LEU A 375 -9.29 18.20 -3.92
CA LEU A 375 -8.53 17.02 -3.51
C LEU A 375 -9.12 16.42 -2.21
N LEU A 376 -9.39 15.11 -2.23
CA LEU A 376 -9.62 14.28 -1.04
C LEU A 376 -8.36 13.44 -0.82
N LEU A 377 -7.54 13.85 0.15
CA LEU A 377 -6.41 13.03 0.59
C LEU A 377 -6.93 11.99 1.57
N ASP A 378 -6.72 10.71 1.28
CA ASP A 378 -7.01 9.61 2.20
C ASP A 378 -5.71 9.08 2.84
N LYS A 379 -5.89 8.14 3.78
CA LYS A 379 -4.80 7.60 4.60
C LYS A 379 -3.69 7.00 3.74
N GLY A 380 -2.52 7.61 3.77
CA GLY A 380 -1.33 7.18 3.03
C GLY A 380 -0.57 8.32 2.34
N VAL A 381 -1.25 9.43 2.06
CA VAL A 381 -0.63 10.66 1.52
C VAL A 381 -0.07 11.56 2.63
N ASP A 382 -0.38 11.27 3.89
CA ASP A 382 0.04 12.02 5.08
C ASP A 382 1.57 12.24 5.17
N ARG A 383 2.37 11.26 4.71
CA ARG A 383 3.84 11.39 4.67
C ARG A 383 4.36 12.26 3.53
N LEU A 384 3.55 12.49 2.50
CA LEU A 384 3.93 13.26 1.32
C LEU A 384 3.92 14.77 1.58
N LEU A 385 2.94 15.23 2.36
CA LEU A 385 2.76 16.65 2.63
C LEU A 385 3.57 17.16 3.82
N ALA A 386 3.97 16.29 4.74
CA ALA A 386 4.89 16.64 5.81
C ALA A 386 6.21 17.19 5.23
N GLY A 387 6.52 18.45 5.53
CA GLY A 387 7.69 19.16 5.02
C GLY A 387 7.57 19.58 3.56
N ALA A 388 6.43 19.41 2.90
CA ALA A 388 6.26 19.79 1.50
C ALA A 388 6.33 21.31 1.30
N ASP A 389 6.84 21.71 0.13
CA ASP A 389 6.82 23.09 -0.34
C ASP A 389 5.55 23.32 -1.16
N LEU A 390 4.55 23.93 -0.53
CA LEU A 390 3.25 24.32 -1.10
C LEU A 390 3.13 25.84 -1.29
N ARG A 391 4.25 26.55 -1.36
CA ARG A 391 4.24 28.00 -1.53
C ARG A 391 3.45 28.39 -2.77
N GLU A 392 2.68 29.48 -2.69
CA GLU A 392 1.91 30.03 -3.81
C GLU A 392 0.92 29.04 -4.45
N SER A 393 0.62 27.90 -3.80
CA SER A 393 -0.33 26.91 -4.32
C SER A 393 -1.77 27.41 -4.26
N ASN A 394 -2.61 26.91 -5.17
CA ASN A 394 -4.04 27.16 -5.14
C ASN A 394 -4.78 25.93 -4.59
N SER A 395 -5.18 26.02 -3.33
CA SER A 395 -5.95 25.02 -2.59
C SER A 395 -7.32 25.59 -2.15
N SER A 396 -7.84 26.58 -2.86
CA SER A 396 -9.15 27.19 -2.55
C SER A 396 -10.26 26.14 -2.62
N GLY A 397 -11.12 26.13 -1.60
CA GLY A 397 -12.21 25.16 -1.42
C GLY A 397 -11.79 23.70 -1.24
N ALA A 398 -10.49 23.38 -1.15
CA ALA A 398 -10.02 22.00 -1.03
C ALA A 398 -10.40 21.37 0.31
N THR A 399 -10.64 20.05 0.35
CA THR A 399 -10.88 19.30 1.60
C THR A 399 -9.73 18.32 1.87
N LEU A 400 -8.70 18.79 2.57
CA LEU A 400 -7.51 18.01 2.87
C LEU A 400 -7.66 17.31 4.22
N VAL A 401 -7.80 15.99 4.20
CA VAL A 401 -7.90 15.17 5.42
C VAL A 401 -6.61 14.38 5.60
N GLY A 402 -5.77 14.82 6.52
CA GLY A 402 -4.50 14.18 6.85
C GLY A 402 -4.56 13.32 8.11
N GLY A 403 -3.71 12.31 8.17
CA GLY A 403 -3.41 11.54 9.38
C GLY A 403 -2.54 12.30 10.38
N MET A 404 -1.76 11.54 11.18
CA MET A 404 -0.85 12.11 12.18
C MET A 404 0.28 12.88 11.50
N LYS A 405 0.50 14.15 11.87
CA LYS A 405 1.59 15.00 11.34
C LYS A 405 1.53 15.26 9.83
N ALA A 406 0.34 15.19 9.23
CA ALA A 406 0.20 15.28 7.77
C ALA A 406 0.72 16.59 7.15
N PHE A 407 0.68 17.71 7.88
CA PHE A 407 1.19 19.02 7.42
C PHE A 407 2.36 19.52 8.29
N TYR A 408 3.07 18.59 8.94
CA TYR A 408 4.17 18.92 9.84
C TYR A 408 5.29 19.61 9.06
N GLU A 409 5.72 20.80 9.47
CA GLU A 409 6.75 21.61 8.78
C GLU A 409 6.42 21.94 7.30
N THR A 410 5.16 21.84 6.87
CA THR A 410 4.75 22.17 5.50
C THR A 410 4.74 23.69 5.28
N ASP A 411 5.24 24.12 4.12
CA ASP A 411 5.31 25.55 3.75
C ASP A 411 4.18 25.93 2.77
N PHE A 412 3.15 26.59 3.27
CA PHE A 412 2.03 27.19 2.55
C PHE A 412 2.22 28.69 2.28
N SER A 413 3.45 29.23 2.33
CA SER A 413 3.63 30.69 2.21
C SER A 413 3.08 31.23 0.89
N GLY A 414 2.22 32.24 0.96
CA GLY A 414 1.53 32.83 -0.20
C GLY A 414 0.47 31.95 -0.87
N ALA A 415 0.13 30.79 -0.31
CA ALA A 415 -0.90 29.91 -0.87
C ALA A 415 -2.31 30.51 -0.74
N ASP A 416 -3.18 30.21 -1.71
CA ASP A 416 -4.62 30.47 -1.63
C ASP A 416 -5.34 29.25 -1.05
N LEU A 417 -5.79 29.39 0.19
CA LEU A 417 -6.53 28.42 0.99
C LEU A 417 -7.96 28.91 1.29
N THR A 418 -8.47 29.86 0.51
CA THR A 418 -9.81 30.46 0.72
C THR A 418 -10.88 29.37 0.79
N GLY A 419 -11.66 29.35 1.88
CA GLY A 419 -12.76 28.39 2.09
C GLY A 419 -12.35 26.92 2.19
N SER A 420 -11.06 26.62 2.29
CA SER A 420 -10.56 25.23 2.39
C SER A 420 -10.90 24.59 3.73
N ILE A 421 -10.97 23.26 3.77
CA ILE A 421 -11.17 22.45 4.96
C ILE A 421 -9.93 21.57 5.14
N LEU A 422 -9.12 21.85 6.15
CA LEU A 422 -7.95 21.05 6.50
C LEU A 422 -8.19 20.36 7.83
N ILE A 423 -8.15 19.03 7.85
CA ILE A 423 -8.41 18.22 9.04
C ILE A 423 -7.21 17.31 9.26
N GLY A 424 -6.68 17.26 10.48
CA GLY A 424 -5.64 16.29 10.81
C GLY A 424 -5.39 16.15 12.30
N ARG A 425 -4.47 15.24 12.66
CA ARG A 425 -4.05 15.03 14.06
C ARG A 425 -2.61 15.46 14.26
N ALA A 426 -2.36 16.39 15.19
CA ALA A 426 -1.06 17.04 15.34
C ALA A 426 -0.46 17.45 13.98
N ALA A 427 -1.33 17.81 13.04
CA ALA A 427 -1.00 17.92 11.63
C ALA A 427 -0.29 19.23 11.32
N PHE A 428 -0.53 20.31 12.05
CA PHE A 428 -0.06 21.65 11.71
C PHE A 428 1.14 22.14 12.54
N GLN A 429 1.82 21.24 13.24
CA GLN A 429 2.99 21.61 14.03
C GLN A 429 4.09 22.13 13.10
N LYS A 430 4.63 23.32 13.43
CA LYS A 430 5.64 24.05 12.65
C LYS A 430 5.25 24.35 11.18
N ALA A 431 3.98 24.22 10.82
CA ALA A 431 3.51 24.61 9.50
C ALA A 431 3.69 26.12 9.27
N VAL A 432 4.00 26.53 8.04
CA VAL A 432 4.27 27.92 7.67
C VAL A 432 3.19 28.41 6.71
N PHE A 433 2.40 29.39 7.12
CA PHE A 433 1.30 30.02 6.38
C PHE A 433 1.58 31.50 6.10
N ARG A 434 2.85 31.90 5.96
CA ARG A 434 3.22 33.31 5.83
C ARG A 434 2.56 33.94 4.60
N ASN A 435 1.88 35.07 4.78
CA ASN A 435 1.15 35.76 3.71
C ASN A 435 0.13 34.89 2.94
N ALA A 436 -0.30 33.76 3.49
CA ALA A 436 -1.29 32.89 2.86
C ALA A 436 -2.70 33.47 3.01
N ASN A 437 -3.59 33.17 2.05
CA ASN A 437 -4.99 33.56 2.11
C ASN A 437 -5.84 32.41 2.66
N LEU A 438 -6.22 32.46 3.93
CA LEU A 438 -7.07 31.48 4.63
C LEU A 438 -8.48 32.03 4.90
N ALA A 439 -8.96 33.00 4.12
CA ALA A 439 -10.27 33.60 4.34
C ALA A 439 -11.37 32.53 4.32
N GLY A 440 -12.17 32.47 5.40
CA GLY A 440 -13.24 31.48 5.57
C GLY A 440 -12.80 30.02 5.69
N ALA A 441 -11.50 29.73 5.78
CA ALA A 441 -10.99 28.35 5.88
C ALA A 441 -11.35 27.70 7.23
N VAL A 442 -11.44 26.37 7.25
CA VAL A 442 -11.67 25.55 8.44
C VAL A 442 -10.47 24.65 8.68
N LEU A 443 -9.67 24.95 9.70
CA LEU A 443 -8.53 24.13 10.12
C LEU A 443 -8.89 23.44 11.43
N LYS A 444 -9.03 22.12 11.38
CA LYS A 444 -9.39 21.29 12.53
C LYS A 444 -8.23 20.35 12.87
N GLY A 445 -7.53 20.71 13.94
CA GLY A 445 -6.52 19.89 14.59
C GLY A 445 -7.04 19.20 15.86
N ASP A 446 -6.18 18.38 16.46
CA ASP A 446 -6.36 17.81 17.79
C ASP A 446 -5.04 17.79 18.59
N GLY A 447 -5.12 17.44 19.88
CA GLY A 447 -3.93 17.40 20.74
C GLY A 447 -3.16 18.73 20.75
N SER A 448 -1.84 18.68 20.53
CA SER A 448 -0.94 19.83 20.54
C SER A 448 -0.72 20.40 19.13
N ASP A 449 -1.80 20.61 18.39
CA ASP A 449 -1.77 21.13 17.02
C ASP A 449 -1.34 22.60 16.94
N PHE A 450 -0.86 23.03 15.77
CA PHE A 450 -0.38 24.41 15.54
C PHE A 450 0.79 24.90 16.42
N GLN A 451 1.42 24.04 17.22
CA GLN A 451 2.61 24.43 17.97
C GLN A 451 3.71 24.91 17.02
N MET A 452 4.29 26.07 17.32
CA MET A 452 5.31 26.73 16.50
C MET A 452 4.88 27.03 15.05
N ALA A 453 3.58 27.01 14.74
CA ALA A 453 3.08 27.37 13.42
C ALA A 453 3.23 28.88 13.16
N SER A 454 3.52 29.26 11.93
CA SER A 454 3.66 30.66 11.52
C SER A 454 2.49 31.07 10.63
N PHE A 455 1.71 32.06 11.05
CA PHE A 455 0.63 32.71 10.31
C PHE A 455 0.98 34.18 10.01
N GLU A 456 2.26 34.54 9.95
CA GLU A 456 2.69 35.93 9.84
C GLU A 456 2.17 36.56 8.53
N GLY A 457 1.47 37.70 8.64
CA GLY A 457 0.85 38.38 7.50
C GLY A 457 -0.29 37.62 6.82
N ALA A 458 -0.75 36.48 7.36
CA ALA A 458 -1.80 35.67 6.75
C ALA A 458 -3.18 36.35 6.82
N ASN A 459 -4.03 36.14 5.81
CA ASN A 459 -5.43 36.55 5.85
C ASN A 459 -6.30 35.42 6.42
N LEU A 460 -6.70 35.53 7.67
CA LEU A 460 -7.56 34.58 8.40
C LEU A 460 -8.99 35.11 8.58
N THR A 461 -9.42 36.07 7.74
CA THR A 461 -10.74 36.70 7.87
C THR A 461 -11.86 35.64 7.86
N GLY A 462 -12.65 35.57 8.93
CA GLY A 462 -13.74 34.59 9.08
C GLY A 462 -13.30 33.12 9.21
N ALA A 463 -12.00 32.83 9.32
CA ALA A 463 -11.48 31.47 9.41
C ALA A 463 -11.85 30.81 10.75
N ARG A 464 -11.90 29.48 10.77
CA ARG A 464 -12.19 28.66 11.96
C ARG A 464 -11.02 27.74 12.26
N LEU A 465 -10.29 28.02 13.33
CA LEU A 465 -9.15 27.24 13.78
C LEU A 465 -9.53 26.55 15.10
N THR A 466 -9.58 25.22 15.09
CA THR A 466 -9.87 24.41 16.28
C THR A 466 -8.67 23.53 16.59
N GLY A 467 -8.10 23.69 17.77
CA GLY A 467 -7.04 22.84 18.31
C GLY A 467 -7.47 22.11 19.58
N GLY A 468 -6.63 21.19 20.05
CA GLY A 468 -6.77 20.48 21.33
C GLY A 468 -5.97 21.11 22.47
N GLY A 469 -5.52 20.26 23.41
CA GLY A 469 -4.72 20.67 24.56
C GLY A 469 -3.31 21.15 24.17
N SER A 470 -2.93 22.36 24.61
CA SER A 470 -1.64 22.98 24.29
C SER A 470 -1.45 23.32 22.80
N SER A 471 -2.54 23.43 22.04
CA SER A 471 -2.48 23.86 20.64
C SER A 471 -2.18 25.35 20.51
N PHE A 472 -1.45 25.79 19.49
CA PHE A 472 -0.99 27.19 19.26
C PHE A 472 0.20 27.67 20.10
N GLN A 473 0.84 26.82 20.91
CA GLN A 473 1.98 27.28 21.72
C GLN A 473 3.13 27.74 20.83
N ALA A 474 3.73 28.87 21.18
CA ALA A 474 4.79 29.51 20.41
C ALA A 474 4.45 29.75 18.93
N SER A 475 3.16 29.79 18.57
CA SER A 475 2.72 30.17 17.23
C SER A 475 2.87 31.68 16.99
N SER A 476 3.01 32.08 15.73
CA SER A 476 3.18 33.48 15.35
C SER A 476 2.03 33.94 14.47
N PHE A 477 1.24 34.90 14.94
CA PHE A 477 0.19 35.61 14.19
C PHE A 477 0.61 37.05 13.86
N VAL A 478 1.92 37.34 13.84
CA VAL A 478 2.42 38.72 13.66
C VAL A 478 1.91 39.32 12.36
N GLY A 479 1.23 40.46 12.44
CA GLY A 479 0.64 41.13 11.27
C GLY A 479 -0.50 40.38 10.57
N ALA A 480 -1.01 39.28 11.16
CA ALA A 480 -2.09 38.51 10.56
C ALA A 480 -3.44 39.24 10.66
N ASN A 481 -4.31 39.06 9.67
CA ASN A 481 -5.68 39.56 9.71
C ASN A 481 -6.63 38.45 10.19
N LEU A 482 -6.99 38.46 11.47
CA LEU A 482 -7.92 37.54 12.14
C LEU A 482 -9.34 38.11 12.23
N THR A 483 -9.71 39.09 11.39
CA THR A 483 -11.02 39.75 11.49
C THR A 483 -12.16 38.72 11.45
N ALA A 484 -13.04 38.71 12.45
CA ALA A 484 -14.15 37.76 12.59
C ALA A 484 -13.74 36.26 12.61
N ALA A 485 -12.47 35.95 12.83
CA ALA A 485 -11.99 34.58 12.96
C ALA A 485 -12.47 33.93 14.27
N ARG A 486 -12.51 32.60 14.29
CA ARG A 486 -12.81 31.80 15.48
C ARG A 486 -11.63 30.92 15.83
N LEU A 487 -11.04 31.14 16.98
CA LEU A 487 -9.93 30.37 17.50
C LEU A 487 -10.40 29.64 18.75
N GLN A 488 -10.24 28.31 18.75
CA GLN A 488 -10.57 27.48 19.89
C GLN A 488 -9.38 26.61 20.27
N GLY A 489 -8.98 26.66 21.53
CA GLY A 489 -7.94 25.81 22.10
C GLY A 489 -8.26 25.43 23.56
N ALA A 490 -7.52 24.47 24.09
CA ALA A 490 -7.67 24.02 25.48
C ALA A 490 -6.31 24.03 26.22
N GLY A 491 -6.35 24.15 27.55
CA GLY A 491 -5.14 24.20 28.37
C GLY A 491 -4.25 25.41 28.02
N PRO A 492 -2.91 25.25 27.93
CA PRO A 492 -1.98 26.36 27.71
C PRO A 492 -1.87 26.75 26.22
N ALA A 493 -3.00 26.86 25.52
CA ALA A 493 -3.06 26.93 24.06
C ALA A 493 -2.15 28.02 23.45
N PHE A 494 -2.34 29.28 23.84
CA PHE A 494 -1.60 30.42 23.29
C PHE A 494 -0.35 30.79 24.10
N GLN A 495 0.19 29.86 24.90
CA GLN A 495 1.41 30.14 25.67
C GLN A 495 2.56 30.51 24.71
N CYS A 496 3.24 31.62 24.98
CA CYS A 496 4.30 32.19 24.15
C CYS A 496 3.88 32.54 22.70
N ALA A 497 2.58 32.58 22.39
CA ALA A 497 2.10 32.97 21.06
C ALA A 497 2.32 34.47 20.81
N LYS A 498 2.53 34.87 19.56
CA LYS A 498 2.73 36.27 19.17
C LYS A 498 1.55 36.78 18.36
N PHE A 499 0.91 37.85 18.81
CA PHE A 499 -0.14 38.57 18.10
C PHE A 499 0.30 39.99 17.71
N ASP A 500 1.61 40.26 17.70
CA ASP A 500 2.11 41.62 17.46
C ASP A 500 1.61 42.17 16.10
N ASN A 501 1.01 43.35 16.08
CA ASN A 501 0.40 43.98 14.91
C ASN A 501 -0.73 43.17 14.25
N ALA A 502 -1.26 42.13 14.91
CA ALA A 502 -2.37 41.36 14.37
C ALA A 502 -3.69 42.13 14.49
N ASN A 503 -4.55 42.01 13.48
CA ASN A 503 -5.93 42.51 13.56
C ASN A 503 -6.85 41.38 14.05
N VAL A 504 -7.26 41.43 15.31
CA VAL A 504 -8.11 40.44 16.00
C VAL A 504 -9.54 40.97 16.14
N SER A 505 -9.91 41.99 15.37
CA SER A 505 -11.21 42.64 15.48
C SER A 505 -12.36 41.68 15.15
N LEU A 506 -13.47 41.77 15.87
CA LEU A 506 -14.65 40.89 15.73
C LEU A 506 -14.37 39.39 15.94
N ALA A 507 -13.13 38.99 16.25
CA ALA A 507 -12.78 37.59 16.42
C ALA A 507 -13.35 37.03 17.72
N THR A 508 -13.53 35.72 17.76
CA THR A 508 -13.87 34.98 19.00
C THR A 508 -12.71 34.07 19.37
N ILE A 509 -12.17 34.23 20.58
CA ILE A 509 -11.11 33.36 21.11
C ILE A 509 -11.67 32.59 22.31
N ARG A 510 -11.74 31.26 22.18
CA ARG A 510 -12.25 30.35 23.22
C ARG A 510 -11.14 29.48 23.80
N CYS A 511 -10.85 29.71 25.07
CA CYS A 511 -9.99 28.90 25.93
C CYS A 511 -10.28 29.27 27.38
N ASP A 512 -10.22 28.34 28.32
CA ASP A 512 -10.67 28.52 29.71
C ASP A 512 -9.56 28.32 30.76
N SER A 513 -8.31 28.15 30.31
CA SER A 513 -7.18 27.89 31.21
C SER A 513 -6.48 29.16 31.67
N VAL A 514 -6.11 29.20 32.95
CA VAL A 514 -5.26 30.26 33.55
C VAL A 514 -3.88 30.39 32.89
N THR A 515 -3.41 29.35 32.21
CA THR A 515 -2.12 29.35 31.49
C THR A 515 -2.26 29.60 29.98
N ALA A 516 -3.48 29.81 29.47
CA ALA A 516 -3.75 29.87 28.05
C ALA A 516 -2.95 30.95 27.31
N PHE A 517 -2.72 32.10 27.94
CA PHE A 517 -2.04 33.27 27.35
C PHE A 517 -0.71 33.61 28.03
N GLN A 518 -0.15 32.69 28.81
CA GLN A 518 1.09 32.94 29.53
C GLN A 518 2.22 33.32 28.54
N MET A 519 2.84 34.48 28.78
CA MET A 519 3.91 35.03 27.92
C MET A 519 3.50 35.30 26.47
N ALA A 520 2.20 35.41 26.18
CA ALA A 520 1.74 35.82 24.86
C ALA A 520 2.08 37.28 24.61
N SER A 521 2.59 37.60 23.41
CA SER A 521 2.97 38.96 23.01
C SER A 521 1.84 39.63 22.24
N LEU A 522 1.42 40.83 22.65
CA LEU A 522 0.26 41.55 22.07
C LEU A 522 0.62 42.96 21.56
N ASN A 523 1.87 43.21 21.17
CA ASN A 523 2.31 44.57 20.82
C ASN A 523 1.51 45.12 19.64
N ASN A 524 0.83 46.25 19.82
CA ASN A 524 0.06 46.92 18.75
C ASN A 524 -1.01 46.02 18.10
N ALA A 525 -1.51 45.01 18.82
CA ALA A 525 -2.60 44.15 18.35
C ALA A 525 -3.95 44.86 18.48
N GLU A 526 -4.87 44.68 17.52
CA GLU A 526 -6.19 45.31 17.52
C GLU A 526 -7.28 44.32 17.93
N PHE A 527 -8.00 44.58 19.02
CA PHE A 527 -9.07 43.73 19.55
C PHE A 527 -10.46 44.38 19.49
N SER A 528 -10.68 45.33 18.57
CA SER A 528 -11.94 46.04 18.42
C SER A 528 -13.11 45.07 18.21
N ALA A 529 -14.12 45.12 19.08
CA ALA A 529 -15.29 44.23 19.09
C ALA A 529 -14.98 42.72 19.16
N ALA A 530 -13.79 42.33 19.62
CA ALA A 530 -13.45 40.92 19.83
C ALA A 530 -14.18 40.34 21.05
N ASP A 531 -14.49 39.04 21.01
CA ASP A 531 -15.01 38.29 22.14
C ASP A 531 -13.91 37.47 22.80
N LEU A 532 -13.45 37.97 23.95
CA LEU A 532 -12.45 37.38 24.84
C LEU A 532 -13.09 36.89 26.15
N SER A 533 -14.42 36.91 26.26
CA SER A 533 -15.15 36.72 27.52
C SER A 533 -14.95 35.35 28.17
N THR A 534 -14.56 34.35 27.37
CA THR A 534 -14.28 32.99 27.84
C THR A 534 -12.86 32.80 28.36
N ILE A 535 -11.95 33.73 28.09
CA ILE A 535 -10.54 33.64 28.51
C ILE A 535 -10.44 33.91 30.01
N ASP A 536 -9.59 33.19 30.72
CA ASP A 536 -9.35 33.49 32.13
C ASP A 536 -8.71 34.90 32.29
N ALA A 537 -9.20 35.68 33.25
CA ALA A 537 -8.73 37.04 33.49
C ALA A 537 -7.24 37.09 33.90
N THR A 538 -6.75 36.09 34.62
CA THR A 538 -5.33 35.95 35.00
C THR A 538 -4.48 35.65 33.78
N ALA A 539 -4.99 34.80 32.87
CA ALA A 539 -4.31 34.50 31.62
C ALA A 539 -4.13 35.77 30.77
N LEU A 540 -5.19 36.56 30.57
CA LEU A 540 -5.07 37.84 29.84
C LEU A 540 -4.16 38.86 30.55
N ALA A 541 -4.17 38.88 31.88
CA ALA A 541 -3.29 39.76 32.65
C ALA A 541 -1.81 39.35 32.56
N SER A 542 -1.51 38.11 32.13
CA SER A 542 -0.15 37.59 31.96
C SER A 542 0.48 37.86 30.58
N CYS A 543 -0.29 38.47 29.67
CA CYS A 543 0.20 38.90 28.36
C CYS A 543 1.28 39.97 28.49
N VAL A 544 2.18 40.02 27.51
CA VAL A 544 3.33 40.92 27.48
C VAL A 544 3.21 41.88 26.30
N PHE A 545 3.47 43.16 26.53
CA PHE A 545 3.61 44.16 25.49
C PHE A 545 4.40 45.37 26.02
N ALA A 546 5.05 46.11 25.12
CA ALA A 546 5.79 47.31 25.46
C ALA A 546 4.81 48.48 25.69
N PRO A 547 5.06 49.36 26.68
CA PRO A 547 4.19 50.51 26.97
C PRO A 547 3.98 51.47 25.79
N LYS A 548 4.92 51.52 24.83
CA LYS A 548 4.83 52.37 23.64
C LYS A 548 3.95 51.76 22.54
N THR A 549 3.68 50.46 22.60
CA THR A 549 2.92 49.70 21.61
C THR A 549 1.90 48.80 22.31
N PRO A 550 1.00 49.35 23.14
CA PRO A 550 -0.02 48.55 23.80
C PRO A 550 -1.03 48.00 22.79
N PRO A 551 -1.70 46.88 23.12
CA PRO A 551 -2.87 46.42 22.37
C PRO A 551 -4.02 47.43 22.47
N GLU A 552 -4.83 47.46 21.42
CA GLU A 552 -5.98 48.34 21.28
C GLU A 552 -7.30 47.59 21.44
N TYR A 553 -8.31 48.27 21.97
CA TYR A 553 -9.66 47.72 22.10
C TYR A 553 -10.73 48.81 21.95
N SER A 554 -11.97 48.37 21.75
CA SER A 554 -13.14 49.25 21.60
C SER A 554 -14.14 49.02 22.75
N VAL A 555 -15.16 49.87 22.85
CA VAL A 555 -16.27 49.66 23.80
C VAL A 555 -17.04 48.36 23.60
N ASP A 556 -17.03 47.81 22.37
CA ASP A 556 -17.75 46.58 22.02
C ASP A 556 -16.92 45.31 22.29
N THR A 557 -15.65 45.47 22.70
CA THR A 557 -14.77 44.34 23.02
C THR A 557 -15.22 43.69 24.33
N ARG A 558 -15.48 42.38 24.31
CA ARG A 558 -15.94 41.63 25.48
C ARG A 558 -14.77 41.00 26.22
N PHE A 559 -14.54 41.45 27.44
CA PHE A 559 -13.51 40.90 28.33
C PHE A 559 -14.13 39.93 29.35
N PRO A 560 -13.32 39.05 29.96
CA PRO A 560 -13.79 38.18 31.02
C PRO A 560 -14.17 38.97 32.28
N LYS A 561 -15.06 38.39 33.07
CA LYS A 561 -15.57 39.04 34.29
C LYS A 561 -14.41 39.38 35.23
N GLY A 562 -14.32 40.64 35.63
CA GLY A 562 -13.29 41.14 36.56
C GLY A 562 -11.98 41.56 35.90
N PHE A 563 -11.85 41.48 34.56
CA PHE A 563 -10.71 42.04 33.85
C PHE A 563 -10.99 43.48 33.42
N ASP A 564 -10.11 44.40 33.83
CA ASP A 564 -10.14 45.79 33.39
C ASP A 564 -8.96 46.06 32.43
N PRO A 565 -9.21 46.23 31.11
CA PRO A 565 -8.16 46.43 30.13
C PRO A 565 -7.38 47.74 30.36
N ALA A 566 -8.03 48.80 30.83
CA ALA A 566 -7.39 50.10 31.02
C ALA A 566 -6.35 50.06 32.14
N SER A 567 -6.68 49.47 33.31
CA SER A 567 -5.70 49.27 34.39
C SER A 567 -4.57 48.30 34.03
N LYS A 568 -4.76 47.47 33.01
CA LYS A 568 -3.72 46.59 32.45
C LYS A 568 -2.90 47.24 31.34
N GLY A 569 -3.13 48.52 31.03
CA GLY A 569 -2.33 49.28 30.06
C GLY A 569 -2.73 49.10 28.60
N TRP A 570 -3.91 48.53 28.33
CA TRP A 570 -4.47 48.49 26.98
C TRP A 570 -5.00 49.87 26.60
N ARG A 571 -4.95 50.22 25.31
CA ARG A 571 -5.42 51.51 24.80
C ARG A 571 -6.83 51.38 24.22
N GLN A 572 -7.76 52.17 24.73
CA GLN A 572 -9.09 52.28 24.12
C GLN A 572 -9.04 53.21 22.91
N THR A 573 -9.60 52.78 21.77
CA THR A 573 -9.72 53.63 20.57
C THR A 573 -10.92 54.58 20.68
N LYS A 574 -10.78 55.81 20.17
CA LYS A 574 -11.83 56.87 20.21
C LYS A 574 -12.72 56.80 18.95
N GLY A 575 -13.87 56.08 19.01
CA GLY A 575 -14.95 56.06 17.98
C GLY A 575 -14.62 55.24 16.71
N GLU A 576 -15.51 54.53 16.02
CA GLU A 576 -16.97 54.54 15.86
C GLU A 576 -17.59 53.15 16.10
N LYS A 577 -18.88 53.08 16.45
CA LYS A 577 -19.67 51.82 16.41
C LYS A 577 -19.60 51.23 15.00
N ASN A 578 -19.11 50.01 14.86
CA ASN A 578 -19.10 49.31 13.58
C ASN A 578 -20.55 48.90 13.20
N PRO A 579 -21.17 49.42 12.13
CA PRO A 579 -22.58 49.15 11.80
C PRO A 579 -22.90 47.71 11.37
N ARG A 580 -21.89 46.83 11.31
CA ARG A 580 -22.01 45.45 10.80
C ARG A 580 -22.19 44.37 11.86
N ALA A 581 -22.23 44.73 13.15
CA ALA A 581 -22.43 43.77 14.24
C ALA A 581 -23.80 43.05 14.20
N ASP A 582 -24.80 43.61 13.51
CA ASP A 582 -26.17 43.10 13.49
C ASP A 582 -26.49 42.10 12.34
N ALA A 583 -25.53 41.79 11.45
CA ALA A 583 -25.82 41.00 10.23
C ALA A 583 -25.24 39.58 10.20
N ALA A 584 -24.56 39.10 11.24
CA ALA A 584 -23.95 37.76 11.21
C ALA A 584 -23.97 37.01 12.55
N ALA A 585 -25.10 37.04 13.25
CA ALA A 585 -25.42 36.00 14.23
C ALA A 585 -26.21 34.88 13.53
N PRO A 586 -25.57 33.78 13.06
CA PRO A 586 -26.31 32.58 12.80
C PRO A 586 -26.85 32.09 14.14
N LYS A 587 -28.18 31.95 14.21
CA LYS A 587 -28.89 31.39 15.35
C LYS A 587 -28.22 30.07 15.77
N ASP A 588 -27.76 30.02 17.01
CA ASP A 588 -27.47 28.78 17.72
C ASP A 588 -28.79 28.01 17.86
N THR A 589 -29.05 27.12 16.92
CA THR A 589 -30.02 26.03 17.08
C THR A 589 -29.43 24.76 16.50
N GLU A 590 -28.71 24.06 17.37
CA GLU A 590 -28.71 22.62 17.63
C GLU A 590 -27.30 22.22 18.02
N GLN A 591 -27.06 22.12 19.33
CA GLN A 591 -26.03 21.23 19.85
C GLN A 591 -26.36 19.83 19.32
N LYS A 592 -25.73 19.45 18.21
CA LYS A 592 -25.74 18.08 17.75
C LYS A 592 -25.04 17.27 18.86
N PRO A 593 -25.72 16.28 19.47
CA PRO A 593 -25.19 15.58 20.62
C PRO A 593 -23.82 15.01 20.26
N GLU A 594 -22.85 15.25 21.16
CA GLU A 594 -21.50 14.72 21.06
C GLU A 594 -21.61 13.22 20.81
N LYS A 595 -21.32 12.81 19.58
CA LYS A 595 -21.46 11.41 19.15
C LYS A 595 -20.45 10.59 19.93
N LYS A 596 -20.91 9.93 21.00
CA LYS A 596 -20.11 8.99 21.78
C LYS A 596 -19.35 8.03 20.83
N PRO A 597 -18.07 7.74 21.08
CA PRO A 597 -17.30 6.83 20.24
C PRO A 597 -17.94 5.43 20.24
N LEU A 598 -17.79 4.71 19.12
CA LEU A 598 -18.20 3.31 19.02
C LEU A 598 -17.27 2.46 19.88
N VAL A 599 -17.82 1.49 20.61
CA VAL A 599 -17.06 0.60 21.48
C VAL A 599 -17.31 -0.84 21.08
N LEU A 600 -16.24 -1.64 20.98
CA LEU A 600 -16.32 -3.09 20.91
C LEU A 600 -15.68 -3.66 22.16
N ARG A 601 -16.39 -4.50 22.90
CA ARG A 601 -15.85 -5.22 24.06
C ARG A 601 -16.23 -6.69 24.03
N GLY A 602 -15.67 -7.47 24.92
CA GLY A 602 -16.11 -8.84 25.14
C GLY A 602 -15.39 -9.52 26.27
N ARG A 603 -15.83 -10.74 26.58
CA ARG A 603 -15.23 -11.62 27.58
C ARG A 603 -14.82 -12.94 26.93
N VAL A 604 -13.61 -13.38 27.23
CA VAL A 604 -13.05 -14.66 26.81
C VAL A 604 -13.03 -15.60 28.01
N ALA A 605 -13.66 -16.75 27.85
CA ALA A 605 -13.74 -17.79 28.88
C ALA A 605 -13.53 -19.18 28.29
N ASP A 606 -13.25 -20.16 29.13
CA ASP A 606 -13.24 -21.57 28.73
C ASP A 606 -14.65 -22.16 28.61
N ASP A 607 -14.73 -23.41 28.17
CA ASP A 607 -15.98 -24.17 28.03
C ASP A 607 -16.75 -24.38 29.35
N ARG A 608 -16.12 -24.12 30.49
CA ARG A 608 -16.71 -24.14 31.84
C ARG A 608 -17.03 -22.73 32.37
N GLY A 609 -16.84 -21.70 31.55
CA GLY A 609 -17.10 -20.30 31.90
C GLY A 609 -16.02 -19.65 32.76
N LYS A 610 -14.87 -20.30 32.98
CA LYS A 610 -13.74 -19.71 33.69
C LYS A 610 -13.05 -18.68 32.79
N PRO A 611 -12.78 -17.46 33.29
CA PRO A 611 -12.14 -16.42 32.47
C PRO A 611 -10.71 -16.80 32.08
N ILE A 612 -10.31 -16.46 30.86
CA ILE A 612 -8.95 -16.71 30.34
C ILE A 612 -8.21 -15.37 30.17
N PRO A 613 -7.23 -15.05 31.04
CA PRO A 613 -6.42 -13.85 30.93
C PRO A 613 -5.35 -13.98 29.84
N GLY A 614 -4.86 -12.85 29.34
CA GLY A 614 -3.72 -12.80 28.43
C GLY A 614 -4.00 -13.28 27.00
N VAL A 615 -5.27 -13.43 26.62
CA VAL A 615 -5.67 -13.71 25.23
C VAL A 615 -5.48 -12.44 24.41
N GLN A 616 -4.65 -12.49 23.37
CA GLN A 616 -4.46 -11.36 22.47
C GLN A 616 -5.62 -11.34 21.47
N VAL A 617 -6.39 -10.24 21.48
CA VAL A 617 -7.49 -10.00 20.54
C VAL A 617 -7.00 -8.99 19.51
N VAL A 618 -6.99 -9.39 18.24
CA VAL A 618 -6.44 -8.60 17.13
C VAL A 618 -7.52 -8.35 16.09
N LEU A 619 -7.80 -7.07 15.80
CA LEU A 619 -8.70 -6.63 14.75
C LEU A 619 -7.91 -6.39 13.45
N PHE A 620 -8.53 -6.70 12.32
CA PHE A 620 -7.95 -6.53 10.99
C PHE A 620 -8.89 -5.73 10.09
N GLY A 621 -8.34 -4.74 9.39
CA GLY A 621 -9.08 -3.92 8.44
C GLY A 621 -8.88 -4.35 6.99
N GLY A 622 -9.77 -3.88 6.12
CA GLY A 622 -9.78 -4.20 4.68
C GLY A 622 -10.45 -5.54 4.36
N VAL A 623 -11.20 -5.60 3.26
CA VAL A 623 -11.95 -6.79 2.84
C VAL A 623 -11.05 -7.81 2.11
N ALA A 624 -10.08 -7.32 1.33
CA ALA A 624 -9.13 -8.15 0.57
C ALA A 624 -7.68 -8.08 1.08
N THR A 625 -7.23 -6.90 1.54
CA THR A 625 -5.83 -6.65 1.94
C THR A 625 -5.49 -7.04 3.38
N ARG A 626 -6.51 -7.22 4.24
CA ARG A 626 -6.42 -7.79 5.60
C ARG A 626 -5.25 -7.27 6.44
N TRP A 627 -5.15 -5.95 6.59
CA TRP A 627 -4.10 -5.33 7.39
C TRP A 627 -4.40 -5.41 8.89
N ARG A 628 -3.38 -5.67 9.69
CA ARG A 628 -3.49 -5.73 11.16
C ARG A 628 -3.78 -4.34 11.72
N GLY A 629 -4.88 -4.19 12.44
CA GLY A 629 -5.33 -2.93 13.04
C GLY A 629 -5.17 -2.92 14.55
N GLN A 630 -6.22 -2.54 15.29
CA GLN A 630 -6.18 -2.48 16.75
C GLN A 630 -6.00 -3.86 17.38
N GLU A 631 -5.23 -3.93 18.46
CA GLU A 631 -5.09 -5.12 19.29
C GLU A 631 -5.16 -4.77 20.77
N THR A 632 -5.56 -5.75 21.57
CA THR A 632 -5.63 -5.64 23.02
C THR A 632 -5.44 -7.03 23.65
N MET A 633 -5.38 -7.11 24.98
CA MET A 633 -5.28 -8.38 25.71
C MET A 633 -6.38 -8.48 26.75
N THR A 634 -6.85 -9.69 27.02
CA THR A 634 -7.80 -9.92 28.10
C THR A 634 -7.17 -9.70 29.47
N ASN A 635 -7.90 -9.03 30.36
CA ASN A 635 -7.52 -8.84 31.77
C ASN A 635 -7.70 -10.14 32.59
N THR A 636 -7.48 -10.07 33.92
CA THR A 636 -7.66 -11.20 34.85
C THR A 636 -9.06 -11.80 34.86
N ASN A 637 -10.07 -11.03 34.43
CA ASN A 637 -11.47 -11.45 34.33
C ASN A 637 -11.84 -11.96 32.92
N GLY A 638 -10.86 -12.08 32.03
CA GLY A 638 -11.05 -12.49 30.63
C GLY A 638 -11.63 -11.38 29.74
N GLU A 639 -11.72 -10.14 30.22
CA GLU A 639 -12.40 -9.07 29.50
C GLU A 639 -11.43 -8.26 28.64
N TYR A 640 -11.91 -7.81 27.47
CA TYR A 640 -11.18 -6.93 26.57
C TYR A 640 -12.08 -5.81 26.03
N ARG A 641 -11.47 -4.69 25.63
CA ARG A 641 -12.18 -3.48 25.17
C ARG A 641 -11.38 -2.72 24.13
N PHE A 642 -12.08 -2.28 23.07
CA PHE A 642 -11.64 -1.31 22.07
C PHE A 642 -12.49 -0.04 22.19
N ASP A 643 -11.90 1.01 22.74
CA ASP A 643 -12.56 2.28 23.02
C ASP A 643 -11.58 3.44 22.70
N PRO A 644 -11.71 4.10 21.53
CA PRO A 644 -12.71 3.86 20.50
C PRO A 644 -12.41 2.62 19.64
N PHE A 645 -13.46 1.94 19.16
CA PHE A 645 -13.37 0.98 18.06
C PHE A 645 -13.27 1.73 16.72
N SER A 646 -12.25 1.39 15.92
CA SER A 646 -11.92 2.13 14.69
C SER A 646 -11.30 1.27 13.57
N THR A 647 -11.24 -0.06 13.75
CA THR A 647 -10.65 -0.99 12.80
C THR A 647 -11.74 -1.69 12.00
N GLY A 648 -11.64 -1.67 10.67
CA GLY A 648 -12.61 -2.28 9.76
C GLY A 648 -12.86 -1.42 8.52
N ALA A 649 -13.37 -2.03 7.45
CA ALA A 649 -13.86 -1.31 6.28
C ALA A 649 -15.26 -0.77 6.59
N LYS A 650 -15.47 0.53 6.46
CA LYS A 650 -16.80 1.12 6.65
C LYS A 650 -17.64 0.86 5.40
N VAL A 651 -18.72 0.10 5.58
CA VAL A 651 -19.66 -0.26 4.51
C VAL A 651 -20.94 0.55 4.69
N PHE A 652 -21.45 1.09 3.59
CA PHE A 652 -22.70 1.82 3.52
C PHE A 652 -23.68 1.03 2.64
N PRO A 653 -24.53 0.18 3.22
CA PRO A 653 -25.51 -0.57 2.43
C PRO A 653 -26.55 0.36 1.79
N GLU A 654 -27.12 -0.03 0.64
CA GLU A 654 -28.15 0.74 -0.10
C GLU A 654 -29.39 1.06 0.75
N LYS A 655 -29.70 0.22 1.74
CA LYS A 655 -30.66 0.45 2.83
C LYS A 655 -30.04 -0.02 4.14
N GLY A 656 -29.95 0.85 5.15
CA GLY A 656 -29.47 0.52 6.49
C GLY A 656 -28.47 1.53 7.06
N GLU A 657 -28.10 1.33 8.32
CA GLU A 657 -27.09 2.16 8.99
C GLU A 657 -25.67 1.78 8.54
N PRO A 658 -24.70 2.72 8.54
CA PRO A 658 -23.31 2.41 8.24
C PRO A 658 -22.79 1.35 9.20
N GLN A 659 -21.93 0.45 8.74
CA GLN A 659 -21.34 -0.62 9.55
C GLN A 659 -19.85 -0.74 9.28
N PHE A 660 -19.11 -1.36 10.18
CA PHE A 660 -17.72 -1.74 10.02
C PHE A 660 -17.63 -3.23 9.80
N ASP A 661 -17.11 -3.64 8.64
CA ASP A 661 -16.74 -5.02 8.38
C ASP A 661 -15.26 -5.19 8.79
N THR A 662 -14.99 -5.96 9.85
CA THR A 662 -13.65 -6.15 10.43
C THR A 662 -13.34 -7.63 10.63
N GLY A 663 -12.09 -8.03 10.37
CA GLY A 663 -11.57 -9.33 10.75
C GLY A 663 -11.16 -9.36 12.23
N VAL A 664 -11.27 -10.51 12.89
CA VAL A 664 -10.85 -10.71 14.29
C VAL A 664 -10.13 -12.05 14.47
N ARG A 665 -9.03 -12.04 15.24
CA ARG A 665 -8.34 -13.24 15.73
C ARG A 665 -8.16 -13.20 17.25
N PHE A 666 -8.22 -14.38 17.87
CA PHE A 666 -7.93 -14.60 19.28
C PHE A 666 -6.71 -15.53 19.39
N LEU A 667 -5.63 -15.06 19.98
CA LEU A 667 -4.35 -15.78 20.06
C LEU A 667 -3.96 -16.05 21.51
N HIS A 668 -3.60 -17.29 21.82
CA HIS A 668 -3.16 -17.70 23.16
C HIS A 668 -2.23 -18.93 23.07
N PRO A 669 -1.16 -19.05 23.90
CA PRO A 669 -0.17 -20.13 23.82
C PRO A 669 -0.65 -21.53 24.23
N GLU A 670 -1.88 -21.63 24.77
CA GLU A 670 -2.48 -22.89 25.24
C GLU A 670 -3.94 -23.11 24.80
N TYR A 671 -4.62 -22.07 24.34
CA TYR A 671 -6.06 -22.11 24.08
C TYR A 671 -6.33 -21.74 22.63
N VAL A 672 -7.37 -22.34 22.07
CA VAL A 672 -7.87 -22.07 20.71
C VAL A 672 -9.37 -21.83 20.77
N PRO A 673 -9.97 -21.05 19.85
CA PRO A 673 -11.42 -20.87 19.83
C PRO A 673 -12.18 -22.20 19.76
N ALA A 674 -13.24 -22.36 20.57
CA ALA A 674 -13.94 -23.65 20.70
C ALA A 674 -14.78 -24.02 19.47
N ASP A 675 -15.12 -23.05 18.62
CA ASP A 675 -15.89 -23.24 17.39
C ASP A 675 -15.03 -23.69 16.18
N GLY A 676 -13.73 -23.91 16.37
CA GLY A 676 -12.81 -24.32 15.31
C GLY A 676 -12.37 -23.20 14.35
N ASN A 677 -12.83 -21.96 14.54
CA ASN A 677 -12.55 -20.85 13.64
C ASN A 677 -11.40 -19.98 14.14
N SER A 678 -10.27 -20.01 13.42
CA SER A 678 -9.09 -19.18 13.72
C SER A 678 -9.23 -17.71 13.28
N TRP A 679 -10.22 -17.43 12.43
CA TRP A 679 -10.53 -16.12 11.86
C TRP A 679 -12.04 -15.89 11.84
N ARG A 680 -12.47 -14.66 12.10
CA ARG A 680 -13.87 -14.23 11.95
C ARG A 680 -13.95 -12.88 11.27
N ASP A 681 -14.85 -12.77 10.31
CA ASP A 681 -15.32 -11.48 9.83
C ASP A 681 -16.57 -11.10 10.63
N ILE A 682 -16.47 -10.03 11.40
CA ILE A 682 -17.59 -9.49 12.17
C ILE A 682 -18.02 -8.16 11.56
N ARG A 683 -19.29 -7.85 11.79
CA ARG A 683 -19.91 -6.62 11.37
C ARG A 683 -20.34 -5.85 12.60
N VAL A 684 -19.73 -4.68 12.81
CA VAL A 684 -20.00 -3.81 13.94
C VAL A 684 -20.82 -2.61 13.44
N PRO A 685 -22.10 -2.47 13.82
CA PRO A 685 -22.91 -1.31 13.48
C PRO A 685 -22.21 0.00 13.81
N GLY A 686 -22.11 0.90 12.83
CA GLY A 686 -21.47 2.22 12.92
C GLY A 686 -22.34 3.27 13.61
N VAL A 687 -23.16 2.85 14.58
CA VAL A 687 -24.06 3.71 15.36
C VAL A 687 -23.26 4.40 16.46
N PRO A 688 -23.15 5.74 16.45
CA PRO A 688 -22.40 6.45 17.47
C PRO A 688 -22.97 6.20 18.87
N GLY A 689 -22.10 5.90 19.84
CA GLY A 689 -22.45 5.64 21.22
C GLY A 689 -22.99 4.24 21.53
N ARG A 690 -23.04 3.37 20.51
CA ARG A 690 -23.34 1.96 20.69
C ARG A 690 -22.11 1.22 21.23
N GLU A 691 -22.39 0.26 22.09
CA GLU A 691 -21.40 -0.68 22.60
C GLU A 691 -21.82 -2.08 22.13
N ASP A 692 -21.00 -2.67 21.26
CA ASP A 692 -21.22 -4.04 20.80
C ASP A 692 -20.34 -5.01 21.59
N VAL A 693 -20.86 -6.21 21.81
CA VAL A 693 -20.26 -7.26 22.62
C VAL A 693 -19.90 -8.46 21.74
N LEU A 694 -18.65 -8.90 21.83
CA LEU A 694 -18.14 -10.10 21.17
C LEU A 694 -17.49 -11.01 22.22
N ASP A 695 -18.30 -11.85 22.85
CA ASP A 695 -17.79 -12.87 23.77
C ASP A 695 -17.20 -14.05 23.00
N MET A 696 -16.24 -14.73 23.63
CA MET A 696 -15.52 -15.85 23.01
C MET A 696 -15.34 -16.99 23.99
N ILE A 697 -15.71 -18.20 23.55
CA ILE A 697 -15.40 -19.44 24.27
C ILE A 697 -14.17 -20.05 23.61
N MET A 698 -13.14 -20.33 24.40
CA MET A 698 -11.93 -21.03 23.96
C MET A 698 -11.81 -22.38 24.67
N THR A 699 -11.25 -23.37 24.00
CA THR A 699 -10.90 -24.65 24.62
C THR A 699 -9.39 -24.83 24.62
N ARG A 700 -8.88 -25.74 25.45
CA ARG A 700 -7.43 -26.01 25.49
C ARG A 700 -7.02 -26.66 24.18
N GLY A 701 -6.12 -26.02 23.44
CA GLY A 701 -5.59 -26.58 22.20
C GLY A 701 -4.66 -27.75 22.49
N GLY A 702 -4.64 -28.74 21.61
CA GLY A 702 -3.61 -29.78 21.65
C GLY A 702 -2.33 -29.31 20.94
N LYS A 703 -1.25 -30.09 21.00
CA LYS A 703 0.01 -29.79 20.31
C LYS A 703 0.57 -31.04 19.65
N VAL A 704 1.32 -30.84 18.58
CA VAL A 704 2.19 -31.88 18.02
C VAL A 704 3.62 -31.56 18.39
N ARG A 705 4.33 -32.55 18.92
CA ARG A 705 5.77 -32.52 19.15
C ARG A 705 6.40 -33.74 18.52
N GLY A 706 7.64 -33.63 18.11
CA GLY A 706 8.31 -34.80 17.58
C GLY A 706 9.74 -34.55 17.14
N THR A 707 10.34 -35.61 16.59
CA THR A 707 11.68 -35.59 16.01
C THR A 707 11.59 -36.00 14.55
N VAL A 708 12.30 -35.29 13.69
CA VAL A 708 12.45 -35.64 12.27
C VAL A 708 13.90 -36.08 12.02
N LEU A 709 14.06 -37.28 11.48
CA LEU A 709 15.36 -37.83 11.08
C LEU A 709 15.51 -37.82 9.55
N ASP A 710 16.72 -37.62 9.06
CA ASP A 710 17.02 -37.78 7.65
C ASP A 710 16.88 -39.26 7.26
N ALA A 711 16.07 -39.54 6.23
CA ALA A 711 15.71 -40.90 5.86
C ALA A 711 16.88 -41.75 5.31
N GLN A 712 17.95 -41.11 4.84
CA GLN A 712 19.11 -41.81 4.30
C GLN A 712 20.18 -42.05 5.38
N SER A 713 20.49 -41.02 6.16
CA SER A 713 21.58 -41.05 7.14
C SER A 713 21.14 -41.43 8.56
N GLY A 714 19.84 -41.39 8.86
CA GLY A 714 19.28 -41.62 10.19
C GLY A 714 19.62 -40.55 11.22
N ARG A 715 20.27 -39.45 10.81
CA ARG A 715 20.67 -38.34 11.69
C ARG A 715 19.53 -37.33 11.85
N ALA A 716 19.59 -36.50 12.89
CA ALA A 716 18.66 -35.40 13.10
C ALA A 716 18.55 -34.48 11.87
N ALA A 717 17.33 -34.24 11.39
CA ALA A 717 17.07 -33.33 10.28
C ALA A 717 16.72 -31.93 10.82
N ALA A 718 17.76 -31.10 10.95
CA ALA A 718 17.65 -29.75 11.51
C ALA A 718 17.24 -28.70 10.46
N GLY A 719 16.56 -27.64 10.92
CA GLY A 719 16.23 -26.47 10.10
C GLY A 719 15.12 -26.68 9.08
N LEU A 720 14.39 -27.80 9.14
CA LEU A 720 13.27 -28.08 8.24
C LEU A 720 12.08 -27.19 8.58
N SER A 721 11.51 -26.54 7.58
CA SER A 721 10.23 -25.82 7.72
C SER A 721 9.07 -26.81 7.61
N LEU A 722 8.44 -27.13 8.74
CA LEU A 722 7.28 -28.01 8.81
C LEU A 722 5.99 -27.20 8.74
N GLN A 723 5.10 -27.57 7.82
CA GLN A 723 3.73 -27.09 7.78
C GLN A 723 2.80 -28.16 8.35
N ILE A 724 2.02 -27.78 9.36
CA ILE A 724 1.09 -28.65 10.06
C ILE A 724 -0.31 -28.09 9.83
N TYR A 725 -1.13 -28.83 9.09
CA TYR A 725 -2.40 -28.30 8.64
C TYR A 725 -3.53 -29.33 8.69
N ASN A 726 -4.72 -28.82 8.98
CA ASN A 726 -5.97 -29.57 8.86
C ASN A 726 -6.30 -29.72 7.36
N GLY A 727 -5.61 -30.65 6.69
CA GLY A 727 -5.78 -30.94 5.26
C GLY A 727 -6.75 -32.07 4.95
N PHE A 728 -7.40 -32.66 5.96
CA PHE A 728 -8.45 -33.66 5.78
C PHE A 728 -9.77 -32.89 5.54
N VAL A 729 -10.03 -32.49 4.29
CA VAL A 729 -11.02 -31.44 4.02
C VAL A 729 -12.46 -31.96 4.09
N ASP A 730 -13.12 -31.62 5.19
CA ASP A 730 -14.57 -31.50 5.30
C ASP A 730 -15.02 -30.17 4.65
N GLY A 731 -14.99 -30.13 3.32
CA GLY A 731 -15.87 -29.33 2.47
C GLY A 731 -15.91 -27.80 2.52
N THR A 732 -14.99 -27.09 3.16
CA THR A 732 -14.95 -25.62 3.08
C THR A 732 -13.52 -25.12 2.82
N GLU A 733 -13.29 -24.60 1.62
CA GLU A 733 -11.98 -24.03 1.21
C GLU A 733 -11.57 -22.76 2.00
N ASN A 734 -12.38 -22.31 2.97
CA ASN A 734 -12.05 -21.20 3.87
C ASN A 734 -11.63 -21.62 5.30
N GLY A 735 -11.43 -22.92 5.59
CA GLY A 735 -11.32 -23.44 6.96
C GLY A 735 -10.04 -24.19 7.33
N THR A 736 -8.98 -24.18 6.50
CA THR A 736 -7.75 -24.91 6.85
C THR A 736 -6.96 -24.13 7.91
N TYR A 737 -6.92 -24.63 9.15
CA TYR A 737 -5.99 -24.13 10.16
C TYR A 737 -4.59 -24.64 9.84
N HIS A 738 -3.64 -23.71 9.73
CA HIS A 738 -2.23 -23.97 9.51
C HIS A 738 -1.43 -23.44 10.69
N THR A 739 -0.49 -24.24 11.17
CA THR A 739 0.63 -23.77 11.98
C THR A 739 1.93 -24.24 11.34
N TYR A 740 3.01 -23.54 11.67
CA TYR A 740 4.33 -23.84 11.18
C TYR A 740 5.24 -24.16 12.37
N ALA A 741 6.18 -25.06 12.16
CA ALA A 741 7.22 -25.36 13.12
C ALA A 741 8.55 -25.52 12.38
N THR A 742 9.66 -25.20 13.03
CA THR A 742 11.00 -25.46 12.48
C THR A 742 11.70 -26.48 13.35
N THR A 743 12.33 -27.48 12.74
CA THR A 743 13.10 -28.47 13.51
C THR A 743 14.38 -27.83 14.08
N ALA A 744 14.65 -28.07 15.36
CA ALA A 744 15.85 -27.64 16.05
C ALA A 744 17.09 -28.44 15.58
N ALA A 745 18.27 -28.09 16.12
CA ALA A 745 19.53 -28.74 15.74
C ALA A 745 19.54 -30.27 15.99
N ASP A 746 18.75 -30.75 16.95
CA ASP A 746 18.56 -32.16 17.27
C ASP A 746 17.38 -32.81 16.53
N GLY A 747 16.78 -32.10 15.56
CA GLY A 747 15.67 -32.56 14.75
C GLY A 747 14.31 -32.44 15.44
N THR A 748 14.25 -31.92 16.68
CA THR A 748 13.00 -31.81 17.44
C THR A 748 12.15 -30.60 17.02
N PHE A 749 10.83 -30.70 17.13
CA PHE A 749 9.91 -29.57 16.89
C PHE A 749 8.71 -29.59 17.84
N SER A 750 8.06 -28.43 17.99
CA SER A 750 6.78 -28.28 18.69
C SER A 750 5.90 -27.29 17.94
N SER A 751 4.62 -27.63 17.76
CA SER A 751 3.63 -26.75 17.15
C SER A 751 3.10 -25.69 18.13
N ASP A 752 2.50 -24.62 17.59
CA ASP A 752 1.51 -23.82 18.30
C ASP A 752 0.29 -24.68 18.67
N PRO A 753 -0.61 -24.21 19.57
CA PRO A 753 -1.86 -24.89 19.86
C PRO A 753 -2.69 -25.15 18.60
N LEU A 754 -3.15 -26.39 18.47
CA LEU A 754 -3.97 -26.91 17.40
C LEU A 754 -5.40 -27.12 17.90
N PHE A 755 -6.38 -26.88 17.03
CA PHE A 755 -7.75 -27.34 17.27
C PHE A 755 -7.80 -28.86 17.36
N PRO A 756 -8.68 -29.45 18.19
CA PRO A 756 -8.93 -30.88 18.16
C PRO A 756 -9.31 -31.32 16.74
N GLY A 757 -8.60 -32.30 16.17
CA GLY A 757 -8.76 -32.66 14.77
C GLY A 757 -7.64 -33.52 14.22
N ARG A 758 -7.69 -33.76 12.91
CA ARG A 758 -6.69 -34.55 12.18
C ARG A 758 -5.79 -33.62 11.38
N TYR A 759 -4.49 -33.84 11.44
CA TYR A 759 -3.49 -32.98 10.81
C TYR A 759 -2.54 -33.78 9.93
N VAL A 760 -2.13 -33.17 8.84
CA VAL A 760 -1.03 -33.62 7.98
C VAL A 760 0.19 -32.75 8.28
N ILE A 761 1.38 -33.36 8.21
CA ILE A 761 2.67 -32.69 8.41
C ILE A 761 3.48 -32.85 7.13
N GLU A 762 3.87 -31.73 6.54
CA GLU A 762 4.67 -31.68 5.32
C GLU A 762 5.92 -30.82 5.50
N ILE A 763 6.94 -31.09 4.70
CA ILE A 763 8.15 -30.27 4.64
C ILE A 763 7.97 -29.21 3.54
N SER A 764 7.82 -27.95 3.93
CA SER A 764 7.49 -26.85 3.01
C SER A 764 8.60 -26.54 2.00
N ASP A 765 9.86 -26.82 2.34
CA ASP A 765 11.04 -26.50 1.51
C ASP A 765 11.43 -27.61 0.50
N GLN A 766 10.88 -28.81 0.64
CA GLN A 766 11.16 -29.99 -0.21
C GLN A 766 9.92 -30.44 -0.97
N ALA A 767 9.49 -29.66 -1.96
CA ALA A 767 8.34 -29.98 -2.83
C ALA A 767 7.02 -30.31 -2.09
N ARG A 768 6.89 -29.92 -0.81
CA ARG A 768 5.77 -30.26 0.07
C ARG A 768 5.62 -31.77 0.35
N SER A 769 6.74 -32.49 0.48
CA SER A 769 6.71 -33.91 0.86
C SER A 769 5.97 -34.12 2.18
N LYS A 770 4.91 -34.92 2.13
CA LYS A 770 4.10 -35.29 3.30
C LYS A 770 4.80 -36.38 4.09
N ILE A 771 5.15 -36.10 5.34
CA ILE A 771 5.98 -36.99 6.15
C ILE A 771 5.26 -37.53 7.39
N GLY A 772 4.12 -36.94 7.77
CA GLY A 772 3.44 -37.29 9.02
C GLY A 772 1.95 -37.00 9.05
N LYS A 773 1.28 -37.65 10.03
CA LYS A 773 -0.12 -37.38 10.40
C LYS A 773 -0.27 -37.39 11.92
N ALA A 774 -1.18 -36.58 12.44
CA ALA A 774 -1.51 -36.52 13.86
C ALA A 774 -3.03 -36.47 14.07
N VAL A 775 -3.52 -37.12 15.12
CA VAL A 775 -4.88 -36.91 15.63
C VAL A 775 -4.73 -36.20 16.97
N VAL A 776 -5.14 -34.94 17.02
CA VAL A 776 -4.95 -34.06 18.17
C VAL A 776 -6.27 -33.95 18.92
N ARG A 777 -6.24 -34.17 20.25
CA ARG A 777 -7.38 -33.88 21.14
C ARG A 777 -7.11 -32.64 21.98
N ALA A 778 -8.17 -32.09 22.57
CA ALA A 778 -8.08 -30.89 23.41
C ALA A 778 -7.09 -31.11 24.57
N GLY A 779 -6.10 -30.21 24.67
CA GLY A 779 -5.07 -30.24 25.71
C GLY A 779 -4.04 -31.38 25.62
N GLU A 780 -4.13 -32.26 24.61
CA GLU A 780 -3.22 -33.40 24.43
C GLU A 780 -1.95 -32.97 23.70
N ILE A 781 -0.80 -33.56 24.06
CA ILE A 781 0.45 -33.44 23.31
C ILE A 781 0.68 -34.75 22.57
N VAL A 782 0.60 -34.71 21.25
CA VAL A 782 0.89 -35.84 20.37
C VAL A 782 2.38 -35.86 20.09
N ALA A 783 3.08 -36.90 20.54
CA ALA A 783 4.49 -37.13 20.25
C ALA A 783 4.65 -37.99 18.98
N LEU A 784 5.53 -37.57 18.06
CA LEU A 784 5.78 -38.25 16.80
C LEU A 784 7.29 -38.45 16.57
N GLU A 785 7.64 -39.57 15.94
CA GLU A 785 8.95 -39.79 15.33
C GLU A 785 8.74 -40.01 13.83
N MET A 786 9.42 -39.22 13.01
CA MET A 786 9.22 -39.18 11.56
C MET A 786 10.56 -39.15 10.84
N THR A 787 10.54 -39.42 9.54
CA THR A 787 11.72 -39.25 8.69
C THR A 787 11.42 -38.29 7.55
N THR A 788 12.45 -37.78 6.86
CA THR A 788 12.29 -36.96 5.64
C THR A 788 11.73 -37.74 4.44
N ARG A 789 11.49 -39.06 4.58
CA ARG A 789 10.89 -39.87 3.53
C ARG A 789 9.42 -39.51 3.37
N GLU A 790 9.05 -39.10 2.17
CA GLU A 790 7.66 -38.92 1.78
C GLU A 790 6.86 -40.20 2.00
N ARG A 791 5.68 -40.06 2.60
CA ARG A 791 4.77 -41.14 2.92
C ARG A 791 3.79 -41.35 1.76
N PRO A 792 3.89 -42.47 1.00
CA PRO A 792 2.99 -42.74 -0.11
C PRO A 792 1.53 -42.96 0.33
N ASP A 793 1.30 -43.24 1.63
CA ASP A 793 -0.03 -43.36 2.20
C ASP A 793 -0.70 -42.01 2.52
N LEU A 794 0.01 -40.89 2.39
CA LEU A 794 -0.51 -39.53 2.54
C LEU A 794 -0.72 -38.91 1.14
N GLN A 795 -1.83 -39.27 0.50
CA GLN A 795 -2.10 -38.97 -0.92
C GLN A 795 -2.32 -37.48 -1.23
N ASP A 796 -2.09 -37.12 -2.50
CA ASP A 796 -2.47 -35.83 -3.09
C ASP A 796 -3.96 -35.76 -3.42
N PRO A 797 -4.54 -34.55 -3.54
CA PRO A 797 -5.97 -34.43 -3.79
C PRO A 797 -6.33 -34.87 -5.22
N PHE A 798 -7.51 -35.44 -5.35
CA PHE A 798 -8.20 -35.68 -6.61
C PHE A 798 -8.60 -34.34 -7.23
N ARG A 799 -8.47 -34.21 -8.55
CA ARG A 799 -8.78 -32.99 -9.29
C ARG A 799 -9.81 -33.26 -10.38
N ILE A 800 -10.84 -32.44 -10.44
CA ILE A 800 -11.81 -32.38 -11.53
C ILE A 800 -11.79 -30.97 -12.07
N THR A 801 -11.68 -30.81 -13.38
CA THR A 801 -11.72 -29.51 -14.05
C THR A 801 -12.80 -29.54 -15.11
N GLY A 802 -13.18 -28.39 -15.65
CA GLY A 802 -14.17 -28.40 -16.72
C GLY A 802 -14.74 -27.06 -17.09
N SER A 803 -15.64 -27.08 -18.06
CA SER A 803 -16.43 -25.91 -18.48
C SER A 803 -17.90 -26.08 -18.15
N ALA A 804 -18.57 -24.97 -17.83
CA ALA A 804 -19.99 -24.90 -17.57
C ALA A 804 -20.67 -23.97 -18.58
N ILE A 805 -21.71 -24.47 -19.25
CA ILE A 805 -22.52 -23.71 -20.19
C ILE A 805 -24.01 -23.86 -19.88
N GLY A 806 -24.81 -22.90 -20.30
CA GLY A 806 -26.26 -23.03 -20.33
C GLY A 806 -26.71 -24.00 -21.44
N ASP A 807 -27.94 -24.49 -21.34
CA ASP A 807 -28.63 -25.26 -22.37
C ASP A 807 -28.92 -24.41 -23.62
N ASP A 808 -28.88 -23.10 -23.48
CA ASP A 808 -28.85 -22.09 -24.54
C ASP A 808 -27.45 -21.90 -25.18
N GLY A 809 -26.44 -22.62 -24.72
CA GLY A 809 -25.05 -22.54 -25.19
C GLY A 809 -24.25 -21.35 -24.66
N GLN A 810 -24.84 -20.51 -23.80
CA GLN A 810 -24.12 -19.37 -23.21
C GLN A 810 -23.16 -19.80 -22.11
N SER A 811 -22.10 -19.01 -21.91
CA SER A 811 -21.13 -19.24 -20.83
C SER A 811 -21.76 -19.02 -19.46
N MET A 812 -21.71 -20.03 -18.59
CA MET A 812 -22.13 -19.90 -17.21
C MET A 812 -20.98 -19.33 -16.39
N CYS A 813 -20.92 -18.02 -16.19
CA CYS A 813 -19.80 -17.37 -15.49
C CYS A 813 -19.96 -17.26 -13.96
N TYR A 814 -21.08 -17.77 -13.42
CA TYR A 814 -21.43 -17.76 -12.00
C TYR A 814 -22.25 -19.01 -11.64
N GLY A 815 -21.97 -19.64 -10.51
CA GLY A 815 -22.70 -20.81 -10.02
C GLY A 815 -21.86 -21.67 -9.08
N GLY A 816 -22.48 -22.63 -8.40
CA GLY A 816 -21.78 -23.61 -7.57
C GLY A 816 -21.73 -24.97 -8.27
N VAL A 817 -20.54 -25.55 -8.37
CA VAL A 817 -20.33 -26.94 -8.79
C VAL A 817 -19.73 -27.69 -7.62
N GLY A 818 -20.13 -28.94 -7.40
CA GLY A 818 -19.57 -29.73 -6.32
C GLY A 818 -19.55 -31.22 -6.57
N VAL A 819 -18.79 -31.89 -5.72
CA VAL A 819 -18.65 -33.35 -5.68
C VAL A 819 -19.26 -33.89 -4.39
N ARG A 820 -19.96 -35.02 -4.49
CA ARG A 820 -20.52 -35.76 -3.37
C ARG A 820 -20.12 -37.22 -3.44
N ILE A 821 -19.72 -37.79 -2.29
CA ILE A 821 -19.57 -39.23 -2.10
C ILE A 821 -20.87 -39.75 -1.46
N PRO A 822 -21.65 -40.63 -2.11
CA PRO A 822 -22.83 -41.25 -1.51
C PRO A 822 -22.41 -42.17 -0.35
N GLY A 823 -22.87 -41.87 0.87
CA GLY A 823 -22.55 -42.65 2.07
C GLY A 823 -23.69 -42.60 3.08
N ASP A 824 -23.85 -43.69 3.85
CA ASP A 824 -25.04 -43.95 4.65
C ASP A 824 -25.22 -42.94 5.79
N LYS A 825 -26.34 -42.20 5.68
CA LYS A 825 -27.02 -41.32 6.64
C LYS A 825 -26.31 -40.18 7.36
N HIS A 826 -25.02 -40.13 7.66
CA HIS A 826 -24.43 -38.94 8.33
C HIS A 826 -23.01 -38.57 7.83
N LYS A 827 -22.89 -37.33 7.35
CA LYS A 827 -21.72 -36.64 6.76
C LYS A 827 -21.55 -36.80 5.24
N ILE A 828 -22.27 -35.96 4.51
CA ILE A 828 -21.96 -35.65 3.11
C ILE A 828 -20.58 -34.94 3.09
N ARG A 829 -19.55 -35.55 2.52
CA ARG A 829 -18.30 -34.85 2.18
C ARG A 829 -18.56 -34.06 0.89
N GLN A 830 -19.04 -32.82 1.02
CA GLN A 830 -19.27 -31.92 -0.11
C GLN A 830 -17.97 -31.16 -0.39
N ALA A 831 -17.41 -31.23 -1.59
CA ALA A 831 -16.42 -30.24 -2.02
C ALA A 831 -17.11 -29.32 -3.03
N GLY A 832 -17.31 -28.05 -2.69
CA GLY A 832 -17.92 -27.05 -3.57
C GLY A 832 -16.87 -26.08 -4.10
N GLY A 833 -16.84 -25.86 -5.41
CA GLY A 833 -16.10 -24.80 -6.09
C GLY A 833 -17.05 -23.84 -6.80
N GLY A 834 -16.61 -22.59 -6.97
CA GLY A 834 -17.32 -21.57 -7.74
C GLY A 834 -16.99 -21.63 -9.23
N ILE A 835 -17.96 -21.31 -10.07
CA ILE A 835 -17.67 -20.83 -11.42
C ILE A 835 -17.46 -19.31 -11.26
N ASP A 836 -16.21 -18.85 -11.18
CA ASP A 836 -15.88 -17.50 -10.71
C ASP A 836 -15.41 -16.61 -11.87
N GLY A 837 -16.34 -15.93 -12.53
CA GLY A 837 -16.04 -14.92 -13.54
C GLY A 837 -15.53 -15.45 -14.89
N THR A 838 -15.25 -16.75 -14.99
CA THR A 838 -15.03 -17.51 -16.23
C THR A 838 -16.07 -18.63 -16.32
N ASN A 839 -16.22 -19.30 -17.48
CA ASN A 839 -17.05 -20.49 -17.60
C ASN A 839 -16.33 -21.77 -17.17
N GLU A 840 -15.17 -21.66 -16.54
CA GLU A 840 -14.36 -22.79 -16.10
C GLU A 840 -14.58 -23.05 -14.61
N PHE A 841 -14.50 -24.32 -14.22
CA PHE A 841 -14.53 -24.73 -12.82
C PHE A 841 -13.38 -25.69 -12.53
N HIS A 842 -12.92 -25.64 -11.28
CA HIS A 842 -11.91 -26.53 -10.74
C HIS A 842 -12.37 -27.02 -9.37
N LEU A 843 -12.39 -28.33 -9.18
CA LEU A 843 -12.74 -28.99 -7.92
C LEU A 843 -11.54 -29.81 -7.47
N THR A 844 -11.14 -29.61 -6.23
CA THR A 844 -10.07 -30.37 -5.60
C THR A 844 -10.63 -31.04 -4.35
N PHE A 845 -10.47 -32.36 -4.20
CA PHE A 845 -10.99 -33.10 -3.05
C PHE A 845 -10.03 -34.21 -2.60
N GLY A 846 -9.98 -34.54 -1.32
CA GLY A 846 -9.06 -35.53 -0.73
C GLY A 846 -8.21 -34.95 0.42
N PRO A 847 -7.43 -35.77 1.15
CA PRO A 847 -7.25 -37.23 1.03
C PRO A 847 -8.41 -38.04 1.67
N VAL A 848 -8.60 -39.29 1.26
CA VAL A 848 -9.65 -40.20 1.78
C VAL A 848 -9.00 -41.31 2.61
N ASP A 849 -9.65 -41.73 3.72
CA ASP A 849 -9.13 -42.80 4.57
C ASP A 849 -9.17 -44.16 3.85
N ARG A 850 -8.10 -44.94 4.00
CA ARG A 850 -8.05 -46.35 3.58
C ARG A 850 -8.88 -47.20 4.55
N ILE A 851 -9.98 -47.78 4.11
CA ILE A 851 -10.73 -48.81 4.85
C ILE A 851 -10.44 -50.17 4.19
N GLU A 852 -10.27 -51.22 5.00
CA GLU A 852 -10.16 -52.59 4.47
C GLU A 852 -11.44 -53.01 3.73
N PRO A 853 -11.34 -53.85 2.68
CA PRO A 853 -12.51 -54.31 1.95
C PRO A 853 -13.58 -54.92 2.88
N SER A 854 -14.84 -54.57 2.66
CA SER A 854 -15.98 -55.10 3.42
C SER A 854 -17.09 -55.59 2.48
N ALA A 855 -18.06 -56.32 3.01
CA ALA A 855 -19.22 -56.80 2.24
C ALA A 855 -20.06 -55.66 1.62
N THR A 856 -19.98 -54.44 2.17
CA THR A 856 -20.64 -53.24 1.63
C THR A 856 -19.70 -52.33 0.82
N ALA A 857 -18.40 -52.62 0.82
CA ALA A 857 -17.36 -51.92 0.05
C ALA A 857 -16.37 -52.96 -0.51
N PRO A 858 -16.79 -53.76 -1.52
CA PRO A 858 -16.11 -55.00 -1.90
C PRO A 858 -14.74 -54.83 -2.56
N PHE A 859 -14.37 -53.60 -2.92
CA PHE A 859 -13.13 -53.33 -3.66
C PHE A 859 -11.94 -52.95 -2.75
N GLY A 860 -12.16 -52.62 -1.47
CA GLY A 860 -11.10 -52.20 -0.56
C GLY A 860 -10.36 -50.93 -0.99
N ILE A 861 -9.62 -50.34 -0.03
CA ILE A 861 -8.75 -49.16 -0.14
C ILE A 861 -9.26 -48.03 -1.07
N GLY A 862 -9.83 -46.98 -0.47
CA GLY A 862 -10.03 -45.68 -1.14
C GLY A 862 -11.13 -45.59 -2.19
N THR A 863 -11.76 -46.69 -2.58
CA THR A 863 -12.71 -46.72 -3.71
C THR A 863 -14.13 -46.31 -3.30
N HIS A 864 -14.59 -45.14 -3.75
CA HIS A 864 -15.93 -44.61 -3.45
C HIS A 864 -16.64 -44.17 -4.72
N ASP A 865 -17.95 -44.41 -4.81
CA ASP A 865 -18.79 -43.79 -5.85
C ASP A 865 -18.83 -42.27 -5.64
N VAL A 866 -18.89 -41.53 -6.74
CA VAL A 866 -18.81 -40.07 -6.74
C VAL A 866 -19.87 -39.49 -7.66
N GLU A 867 -20.56 -38.46 -7.18
CA GLU A 867 -21.54 -37.70 -7.94
C GLU A 867 -21.09 -36.25 -8.10
N LEU A 868 -21.10 -35.77 -9.34
CA LEU A 868 -20.99 -34.34 -9.65
C LEU A 868 -22.37 -33.70 -9.62
N PHE A 869 -22.50 -32.58 -8.93
CA PHE A 869 -23.72 -31.77 -8.90
C PHE A 869 -23.41 -30.31 -9.18
N GLY A 870 -24.42 -29.56 -9.62
CA GLY A 870 -24.29 -28.12 -9.84
C GLY A 870 -25.59 -27.40 -9.53
N SER A 871 -25.49 -26.23 -8.89
CA SER A 871 -26.65 -25.37 -8.62
C SER A 871 -26.29 -23.89 -8.71
N ASN A 872 -27.17 -23.09 -9.30
CA ASN A 872 -27.06 -21.64 -9.28
C ASN A 872 -28.39 -21.04 -8.79
N ARG A 873 -28.56 -21.04 -7.46
CA ARG A 873 -29.80 -20.54 -6.80
C ARG A 873 -30.07 -19.06 -7.04
N ARG A 874 -29.04 -18.25 -7.32
CA ARG A 874 -29.16 -16.81 -7.55
C ARG A 874 -29.81 -16.49 -8.92
N PHE A 875 -29.64 -17.38 -9.89
CA PHE A 875 -30.14 -17.18 -11.26
C PHE A 875 -31.14 -18.26 -11.71
N GLY A 876 -31.46 -19.24 -10.84
CA GLY A 876 -32.48 -20.27 -11.08
C GLY A 876 -32.05 -21.35 -12.07
N TYR A 877 -30.77 -21.77 -12.06
CA TYR A 877 -30.28 -22.84 -12.95
C TYR A 877 -29.89 -24.11 -12.17
N LYS A 878 -30.14 -25.28 -12.78
CA LYS A 878 -29.75 -26.61 -12.29
C LYS A 878 -28.95 -27.38 -13.34
N LEU A 879 -28.05 -28.25 -12.88
CA LEU A 879 -27.26 -29.12 -13.76
C LEU A 879 -28.21 -30.10 -14.49
N LEU A 880 -28.22 -30.05 -15.82
CA LEU A 880 -29.01 -30.91 -16.70
C LEU A 880 -28.24 -32.16 -17.10
N SER A 881 -26.98 -32.00 -17.54
CA SER A 881 -26.15 -33.12 -18.00
C SER A 881 -24.66 -32.81 -17.87
N ARG A 882 -23.84 -33.86 -18.01
CA ARG A 882 -22.38 -33.77 -18.05
C ARG A 882 -21.78 -34.69 -19.11
N THR A 883 -20.60 -34.33 -19.60
CA THR A 883 -19.75 -35.17 -20.44
C THR A 883 -18.34 -35.17 -19.85
N PRO A 884 -17.71 -36.32 -19.57
CA PRO A 884 -18.24 -37.69 -19.67
C PRO A 884 -19.47 -37.93 -18.77
N SER A 885 -20.35 -38.88 -19.13
CA SER A 885 -21.63 -39.18 -18.45
C SER A 885 -21.61 -40.45 -17.60
N GLU A 886 -20.56 -41.27 -17.74
CA GLU A 886 -20.35 -42.53 -17.03
C GLU A 886 -20.36 -42.33 -15.50
N PRO A 887 -20.83 -43.30 -14.70
CA PRO A 887 -20.68 -43.27 -13.24
C PRO A 887 -19.23 -43.05 -12.84
N LEU A 888 -19.02 -42.24 -11.80
CA LEU A 888 -17.68 -41.88 -11.33
C LEU A 888 -17.35 -42.63 -10.05
N ARG A 889 -16.09 -43.06 -9.95
CA ARG A 889 -15.55 -43.72 -8.77
C ARG A 889 -14.13 -43.24 -8.54
N ILE A 890 -13.71 -43.01 -7.31
CA ILE A 890 -12.29 -42.70 -7.03
C ILE A 890 -11.49 -43.99 -6.84
N THR A 891 -10.20 -44.00 -7.17
CA THR A 891 -9.28 -45.10 -6.85
C THR A 891 -7.89 -44.56 -6.57
N ASP A 892 -7.19 -45.20 -5.64
CA ASP A 892 -5.79 -44.91 -5.34
C ASP A 892 -4.80 -45.91 -5.94
N ASP A 893 -5.29 -46.88 -6.70
CA ASP A 893 -4.44 -47.77 -7.49
C ASP A 893 -3.95 -47.00 -8.73
N PRO A 894 -2.65 -46.65 -8.82
CA PRO A 894 -2.11 -45.93 -9.96
C PRO A 894 -2.24 -46.73 -11.27
N ASN A 895 -2.36 -48.06 -11.18
CA ASN A 895 -2.43 -48.96 -12.33
C ASN A 895 -3.87 -49.31 -12.74
N HIS A 896 -4.88 -48.81 -12.03
CA HIS A 896 -6.26 -49.06 -12.41
C HIS A 896 -6.61 -48.35 -13.72
N LEU A 897 -7.32 -49.04 -14.61
CA LEU A 897 -7.79 -48.47 -15.87
C LEU A 897 -8.74 -47.30 -15.61
N GLU A 898 -8.63 -46.25 -16.43
CA GLU A 898 -9.46 -45.04 -16.34
C GLU A 898 -10.95 -45.33 -16.58
N LEU A 899 -11.26 -46.29 -17.44
CA LEU A 899 -12.61 -46.79 -17.67
C LEU A 899 -12.60 -48.31 -17.56
N LYS A 900 -13.39 -48.87 -16.65
CA LYS A 900 -13.54 -50.31 -16.45
C LYS A 900 -14.99 -50.61 -16.07
N ASP A 901 -15.58 -51.63 -16.70
CA ASP A 901 -16.97 -52.06 -16.45
C ASP A 901 -18.00 -50.92 -16.59
N GLY A 902 -17.74 -49.94 -17.48
CA GLY A 902 -18.60 -48.78 -17.68
C GLY A 902 -18.53 -47.71 -16.59
N ILE A 903 -17.61 -47.85 -15.62
CA ILE A 903 -17.36 -46.89 -14.54
C ILE A 903 -16.04 -46.18 -14.81
N ARG A 904 -16.04 -44.86 -14.67
CA ARG A 904 -14.83 -44.03 -14.81
C ARG A 904 -14.16 -43.83 -13.46
N TYR A 905 -12.87 -44.12 -13.42
CA TYR A 905 -12.06 -44.09 -12.21
C TYR A 905 -11.20 -42.81 -12.13
N ILE A 906 -11.37 -42.03 -11.07
CA ILE A 906 -10.65 -40.78 -10.78
C ILE A 906 -9.46 -41.08 -9.89
N ARG A 907 -8.26 -40.63 -10.30
CA ARG A 907 -6.99 -40.88 -9.60
C ARG A 907 -6.42 -39.60 -8.98
N PRO A 908 -5.63 -39.69 -7.89
CA PRO A 908 -4.86 -38.55 -7.38
C PRO A 908 -3.92 -37.99 -8.46
N ASN A 909 -3.73 -36.66 -8.47
CA ASN A 909 -2.84 -35.95 -9.40
C ASN A 909 -3.13 -36.07 -10.90
N GLN A 910 -4.21 -36.74 -11.32
CA GLN A 910 -4.63 -36.78 -12.70
C GLN A 910 -5.96 -36.04 -12.84
N PRO A 911 -5.96 -34.78 -13.33
CA PRO A 911 -7.19 -34.03 -13.52
C PRO A 911 -8.05 -34.69 -14.60
N ILE A 912 -9.36 -34.76 -14.35
CA ILE A 912 -10.34 -35.19 -15.34
C ILE A 912 -11.18 -33.98 -15.74
N GLU A 913 -11.31 -33.78 -17.05
CA GLU A 913 -12.08 -32.68 -17.62
C GLU A 913 -13.55 -33.07 -17.83
N PHE A 914 -14.46 -32.18 -17.45
CA PHE A 914 -15.89 -32.33 -17.67
C PHE A 914 -16.48 -31.11 -18.36
N LYS A 915 -17.50 -31.34 -19.18
CA LYS A 915 -18.40 -30.30 -19.68
C LYS A 915 -19.74 -30.43 -18.99
N LEU A 916 -20.18 -29.38 -18.31
CA LEU A 916 -21.44 -29.30 -17.59
C LEU A 916 -22.44 -28.44 -18.36
N ILE A 917 -23.68 -28.92 -18.50
CA ILE A 917 -24.77 -28.19 -19.14
C ILE A 917 -25.84 -27.89 -18.09
N PHE A 918 -26.21 -26.62 -17.94
CA PHE A 918 -27.20 -26.13 -16.98
C PHE A 918 -28.47 -25.65 -17.67
N ALA A 919 -29.64 -25.92 -17.10
CA ALA A 919 -30.92 -25.44 -17.63
C ALA A 919 -31.64 -24.53 -16.62
N LYS A 920 -32.40 -23.54 -17.12
CA LYS A 920 -33.18 -22.60 -16.31
C LYS A 920 -34.45 -23.27 -15.76
N GLU A 921 -34.71 -23.06 -14.49
CA GLU A 921 -35.87 -23.63 -13.79
C GLU A 921 -37.14 -22.85 -14.18
N ASN A 922 -37.93 -23.38 -15.11
CA ASN A 922 -39.18 -22.76 -15.57
C ASN A 922 -40.35 -23.04 -14.59
N GLN A 923 -40.56 -22.14 -13.59
CA GLN A 923 -41.76 -21.80 -12.76
C GLN A 923 -42.72 -22.90 -12.21
N PRO A 924 -43.71 -22.58 -11.34
CA PRO A 924 -43.69 -21.87 -10.05
C PRO A 924 -43.98 -22.87 -8.90
N VAL A 925 -43.45 -22.65 -7.69
CA VAL A 925 -43.89 -23.46 -6.54
C VAL A 925 -44.86 -22.63 -5.70
N GLU A 926 -46.15 -22.91 -5.92
CA GLU A 926 -47.20 -22.67 -4.95
C GLU A 926 -46.77 -23.17 -3.57
N SER A 927 -47.04 -22.37 -2.56
CA SER A 927 -46.96 -22.75 -1.16
C SER A 927 -47.67 -24.09 -0.93
N ARG A 928 -46.95 -25.11 -0.46
CA ARG A 928 -47.53 -26.13 0.40
C ARG A 928 -46.58 -26.51 1.53
N ASN A 929 -47.12 -26.28 2.72
CA ASN A 929 -46.81 -26.72 4.08
C ASN A 929 -45.86 -27.91 4.24
#